data_AF-A0A1I7U3E3-F1
#
_entry.id   AF-A0A1I7U3E3-F1
#
_cell.length_a   1.000
_cell.length_b   1.000
_cell.length_c   1.000
_cell.angle_alpha   90.00
_cell.angle_beta   90.00
_cell.angle_gamma   90.00
#
_symmetry.space_group_name_H-M   'P 1'
#
loop_
_entity.id
_entity.type
_entity.pdbx_description
1 polymer ?
#
loop_
_entity_poly.entity_id
_entity_poly.type
_entity_poly.pdbx_seq_one_letter_code
_entity_poly.pdbx_strand_id
1 'polypeptide(L)'
;MSKAELTVLERRLRPIYDGLDSQNYKKALAEIEKVLRKHPNTNAAKVLKALTLIRLDRTVEAMEILDAIDVPGAHHDELTLQAFIHCYKDSNQFKKVVTLYERAIQVDPSEQNLTQLFMAYSRERMYKEQQKIGLRLFKDFGQAPYYYWSVMSLILQANENPELGKKMLLPLADKMCQTQIKKAGYSEGSSAELEIQLLILEGQEKWKECAEFVDMPQAAALPLAPYNLVEKGMEYYMKAGEFEKVYDLATEAVQKLPDNWNLWKLIVETTIKQVEKLIDSEKKDDIEIMHSHVKKLGELIEKVQQTVNYKCRSPYIVSLFSMQSFGKMDKKIPDLEDFTPILGTRVEKMLQYVEHFYKKPVCYTDLQMFLHDMSAEEKNDFLEGLSTWINKVSTADEVPGDESKVWAIILTERCRRALGQNEKMSPAELRSLFQQFIAQIAAKDRGEHAQGVLANFATAHLWEAYRKEIKLLNHDLEKFYEMILLLEFIASTNQTDPLCKLSLLRAYADLCATGRITALQKSLDIKAIQLDTLGHMTFPVFETSGRFNLAIIQNTQLCMMYEQADKEIQDCIAQAYRNGKFSAIARMTAVSNKMKNSAQKTACEVMNRYLSAIFVLDDLDQIIVTLWGDDDPIGEKRIDWTQLQDTRDFNALPYTETPEYDNLLDDMKRRTFKELIDISELRSCMCRAMGAVGRILHENMDPRLARIQLKVTVMEFRKHLEYCYTEYPSILIPSKLPQSPAPLHLSQWVNSGGPQMILDYLEAAVELVDILDRGEHPEKTLIGSRTEMATKLIKLIDVQPKRTEGEPLPPFWIVDPIIKSSRALQTLATVQIVLRLLEQIVIKLAKNVPTAVPESGKGKGKKRKNS
;
A
#
# COMPACT_ATOMS: atom_id res chain seq x y z
N MET A 1 -10.85 -19.51 -42.53
CA MET A 1 -10.87 -18.48 -43.59
C MET A 1 -9.58 -18.54 -44.38
N SER A 2 -9.63 -18.30 -45.69
CA SER A 2 -8.42 -18.15 -46.50
C SER A 2 -7.70 -16.83 -46.17
N LYS A 3 -6.40 -16.75 -46.45
CA LYS A 3 -5.59 -15.53 -46.21
C LYS A 3 -6.18 -14.29 -46.92
N ALA A 4 -6.79 -14.48 -48.09
CA ALA A 4 -7.45 -13.41 -48.84
C ALA A 4 -8.75 -12.94 -48.17
N GLU A 5 -9.52 -13.84 -47.56
CA GLU A 5 -10.75 -13.49 -46.82
C GLU A 5 -10.44 -12.69 -45.55
N LEU A 6 -9.35 -13.04 -44.84
CA LEU A 6 -8.87 -12.30 -43.68
C LEU A 6 -8.48 -10.86 -44.05
N THR A 7 -7.70 -10.66 -45.11
CA THR A 7 -7.29 -9.32 -45.57
C THR A 7 -8.50 -8.47 -46.00
N VAL A 8 -9.51 -9.08 -46.62
CA VAL A 8 -10.76 -8.39 -46.99
C VAL A 8 -11.55 -8.00 -45.74
N LEU A 9 -11.60 -8.87 -44.73
CA LEU A 9 -12.26 -8.58 -43.45
C LEU A 9 -11.54 -7.45 -42.71
N GLU A 10 -10.21 -7.49 -42.57
CA GLU A 10 -9.40 -6.42 -41.95
C GLU A 10 -9.66 -5.06 -42.62
N ARG A 11 -9.66 -5.00 -43.96
CA ARG A 11 -9.92 -3.76 -44.69
C ARG A 11 -11.31 -3.18 -44.42
N ARG A 12 -12.30 -4.05 -44.14
CA ARG A 12 -13.67 -3.65 -43.80
C ARG A 12 -13.81 -3.19 -42.35
N LEU A 13 -13.03 -3.78 -41.43
CA LEU A 13 -13.05 -3.43 -40.01
C LEU A 13 -12.19 -2.20 -39.70
N ARG A 14 -11.21 -1.87 -40.53
CA ARG A 14 -10.31 -0.72 -40.31
C ARG A 14 -11.01 0.61 -40.01
N PRO A 15 -12.06 1.04 -40.75
CA PRO A 15 -12.79 2.28 -40.42
C PRO A 15 -13.48 2.25 -39.06
N ILE A 16 -13.83 1.05 -38.57
CA ILE A 16 -14.41 0.85 -37.23
C ILE A 16 -13.32 1.05 -36.17
N TYR A 17 -12.15 0.44 -36.35
CA TYR A 17 -11.00 0.63 -35.47
C TYR A 17 -10.52 2.09 -35.45
N ASP A 18 -10.41 2.75 -36.60
CA ASP A 18 -10.06 4.18 -36.66
C ASP A 18 -11.06 5.05 -35.87
N GLY A 19 -12.36 4.68 -35.89
CA GLY A 19 -13.40 5.34 -35.09
C GLY A 19 -13.27 5.08 -33.59
N LEU A 20 -12.89 3.86 -33.21
CA LEU A 20 -12.63 3.48 -31.81
C LEU A 20 -11.38 4.15 -31.25
N ASP A 21 -10.31 4.20 -32.02
CA ASP A 21 -9.01 4.78 -31.63
C ASP A 21 -9.08 6.30 -31.54
N SER A 22 -9.89 6.94 -32.39
CA SER A 22 -10.20 8.38 -32.31
C SER A 22 -11.25 8.73 -31.25
N GLN A 23 -11.68 7.76 -30.43
CA GLN A 23 -12.74 7.89 -29.41
C GLN A 23 -14.08 8.44 -29.94
N ASN A 24 -14.32 8.32 -31.25
CA ASN A 24 -15.57 8.75 -31.89
C ASN A 24 -16.53 7.55 -32.03
N TYR A 25 -17.09 7.12 -30.91
CA TYR A 25 -17.94 5.93 -30.81
C TYR A 25 -19.21 6.01 -31.67
N LYS A 26 -19.75 7.21 -31.91
CA LYS A 26 -20.91 7.41 -32.81
C LYS A 26 -20.56 7.11 -34.25
N LYS A 27 -19.39 7.57 -34.71
CA LYS A 27 -18.87 7.26 -36.06
C LYS A 27 -18.54 5.77 -36.19
N ALA A 28 -17.94 5.17 -35.15
CA ALA A 28 -17.69 3.73 -35.11
C ALA A 28 -18.99 2.92 -35.25
N LEU A 29 -20.05 3.26 -34.49
CA LEU A 29 -21.37 2.63 -34.62
C LEU A 29 -21.96 2.74 -36.02
N ALA A 30 -21.87 3.91 -36.66
CA ALA A 30 -22.38 4.09 -38.02
C ALA A 30 -21.66 3.21 -39.06
N GLU A 31 -20.33 3.08 -38.97
CA GLU A 31 -19.56 2.19 -39.85
C GLU A 31 -19.82 0.71 -39.52
N ILE A 32 -20.02 0.35 -38.25
CA ILE A 32 -20.43 -1.00 -37.84
C ILE A 32 -21.78 -1.36 -38.47
N GLU A 33 -22.78 -0.48 -38.37
CA GLU A 33 -24.10 -0.72 -38.97
C GLU A 33 -24.02 -0.89 -40.49
N LYS A 34 -23.18 -0.09 -41.15
CA LYS A 34 -22.95 -0.19 -42.60
C LYS A 34 -22.32 -1.54 -42.99
N VAL A 35 -21.38 -2.04 -42.19
CA VAL A 35 -20.79 -3.38 -42.38
C VAL A 35 -21.84 -4.46 -42.13
N LEU A 36 -22.61 -4.38 -41.04
CA LEU A 36 -23.63 -5.38 -40.70
C LEU A 36 -24.83 -5.38 -41.67
N ARG A 37 -25.19 -4.24 -42.27
CA ARG A 37 -26.20 -4.17 -43.35
C ARG A 37 -25.76 -4.94 -44.60
N LYS A 38 -24.47 -4.88 -44.95
CA LYS A 38 -23.91 -5.57 -46.12
C LYS A 38 -23.53 -7.03 -45.82
N HIS A 39 -23.10 -7.32 -44.60
CA HIS A 39 -22.60 -8.62 -44.16
C HIS A 39 -23.11 -8.95 -42.75
N PRO A 40 -24.40 -9.37 -42.60
CA PRO A 40 -25.04 -9.57 -41.30
C PRO A 40 -24.41 -10.65 -40.41
N ASN A 41 -23.69 -11.61 -41.01
CA ASN A 41 -23.08 -12.74 -40.30
C ASN A 41 -21.63 -12.49 -39.86
N THR A 42 -21.15 -11.25 -39.93
CA THR A 42 -19.79 -10.90 -39.52
C THR A 42 -19.69 -10.79 -38.00
N ASN A 43 -19.29 -11.88 -37.32
CA ASN A 43 -19.21 -11.92 -35.86
C ASN A 43 -18.27 -10.84 -35.29
N ALA A 44 -17.09 -10.63 -35.87
CA ALA A 44 -16.17 -9.56 -35.48
C ALA A 44 -16.85 -8.18 -35.42
N ALA A 45 -17.69 -7.83 -36.40
CA ALA A 45 -18.40 -6.56 -36.42
C ALA A 45 -19.50 -6.47 -35.34
N LYS A 46 -20.15 -7.58 -35.00
CA LYS A 46 -21.13 -7.64 -33.90
C LYS A 46 -20.45 -7.49 -32.53
N VAL A 47 -19.30 -8.14 -32.34
CA VAL A 47 -18.52 -8.02 -31.10
C VAL A 47 -17.94 -6.60 -30.99
N LEU A 48 -17.46 -5.99 -32.07
CA LEU A 48 -17.05 -4.59 -32.08
C LEU A 48 -18.23 -3.64 -31.80
N LYS A 49 -19.47 -4.00 -32.17
CA LYS A 49 -20.68 -3.29 -31.73
C LYS A 49 -20.80 -3.33 -30.22
N ALA A 50 -20.66 -4.51 -29.62
CA ALA A 50 -20.68 -4.67 -28.17
C ALA A 50 -19.55 -3.87 -27.50
N LEU A 51 -18.33 -3.88 -28.04
CA LEU A 51 -17.22 -3.07 -27.55
C LEU A 51 -17.55 -1.57 -27.56
N THR A 52 -18.13 -1.09 -28.67
CA THR A 52 -18.51 0.32 -28.80
C THR A 52 -19.63 0.69 -27.82
N LEU A 53 -20.56 -0.23 -27.55
CA LEU A 53 -21.61 -0.06 -26.54
C LEU A 53 -21.05 -0.05 -25.11
N ILE A 54 -20.07 -0.90 -24.79
CA ILE A 54 -19.37 -0.88 -23.51
C ILE A 54 -18.70 0.48 -23.27
N ARG A 55 -18.00 1.00 -24.28
CA ARG A 55 -17.36 2.34 -24.20
C ARG A 55 -18.34 3.52 -24.22
N LEU A 56 -19.63 3.25 -24.42
CA LEU A 56 -20.74 4.20 -24.29
C LEU A 56 -21.57 3.94 -23.01
N ASP A 57 -21.03 3.16 -22.07
CA ASP A 57 -21.65 2.77 -20.79
C ASP A 57 -22.97 1.98 -20.93
N ARG A 58 -23.22 1.38 -22.10
CA ARG A 58 -24.38 0.51 -22.39
C ARG A 58 -24.00 -0.96 -22.28
N THR A 59 -23.53 -1.36 -21.10
CA THR A 59 -22.94 -2.69 -20.85
C THR A 59 -23.95 -3.83 -20.94
N VAL A 60 -25.19 -3.64 -20.49
CA VAL A 60 -26.23 -4.69 -20.51
C VAL A 60 -26.51 -5.16 -21.95
N GLU A 61 -26.82 -4.22 -22.84
CA GLU A 61 -27.05 -4.52 -24.27
C GLU A 61 -25.81 -5.14 -24.92
N ALA A 62 -24.62 -4.68 -24.54
CA ALA A 62 -23.38 -5.26 -25.03
C ALA A 62 -23.23 -6.72 -24.60
N MET A 63 -23.52 -7.05 -23.33
CA MET A 63 -23.43 -8.40 -22.80
C MET A 63 -24.43 -9.35 -23.46
N GLU A 64 -25.65 -8.91 -23.74
CA GLU A 64 -26.63 -9.70 -24.50
C GLU A 64 -26.10 -10.08 -25.89
N ILE A 65 -25.43 -9.15 -26.58
CA ILE A 65 -24.80 -9.42 -27.88
C ILE A 65 -23.65 -10.42 -27.73
N LEU A 66 -22.82 -10.28 -26.70
CA LEU A 66 -21.66 -11.16 -26.48
C LEU A 66 -22.10 -12.57 -26.12
N ASP A 67 -23.04 -12.72 -25.18
CA ASP A 67 -23.52 -14.02 -24.72
C ASP A 67 -24.32 -14.76 -25.82
N ALA A 68 -24.92 -14.04 -26.78
CA ALA A 68 -25.54 -14.65 -27.96
C ALA A 68 -24.54 -15.20 -28.99
N ILE A 69 -23.28 -14.74 -28.96
CA ILE A 69 -22.23 -15.13 -29.91
C ILE A 69 -21.26 -16.14 -29.28
N ASP A 70 -20.89 -15.94 -28.00
CA ASP A 70 -20.02 -16.85 -27.23
C ASP A 70 -20.82 -18.07 -26.72
N VAL A 71 -21.03 -19.01 -27.64
CA VAL A 71 -21.76 -20.26 -27.38
C VAL A 71 -20.85 -21.49 -27.53
N PRO A 72 -21.11 -22.59 -26.80
CA PRO A 72 -20.31 -23.81 -26.93
C PRO A 72 -20.25 -24.34 -28.37
N GLY A 73 -19.05 -24.69 -28.83
CA GLY A 73 -18.81 -25.21 -30.19
C GLY A 73 -18.74 -24.14 -31.28
N ALA A 74 -18.88 -22.85 -30.96
CA ALA A 74 -18.68 -21.78 -31.93
C ALA A 74 -17.21 -21.69 -32.38
N HIS A 75 -17.00 -21.58 -33.70
CA HIS A 75 -15.69 -21.31 -34.28
C HIS A 75 -15.53 -19.82 -34.53
N HIS A 76 -14.58 -19.19 -33.85
CA HIS A 76 -14.27 -17.77 -33.98
C HIS A 76 -12.90 -17.59 -34.62
N ASP A 77 -12.80 -16.65 -35.56
CA ASP A 77 -11.53 -16.20 -36.10
C ASP A 77 -10.80 -15.29 -35.10
N GLU A 78 -9.49 -15.12 -35.31
CA GLU A 78 -8.60 -14.37 -34.41
C GLU A 78 -9.11 -12.94 -34.15
N LEU A 79 -9.58 -12.23 -35.18
CA LEU A 79 -10.11 -10.87 -35.06
C LEU A 79 -11.35 -10.82 -34.15
N THR A 80 -12.23 -11.82 -34.24
CA THR A 80 -13.40 -11.93 -33.36
C THR A 80 -12.97 -12.23 -31.92
N LEU A 81 -12.02 -13.14 -31.70
CA LEU A 81 -11.49 -13.45 -30.36
C LEU A 81 -10.81 -12.24 -29.72
N GLN A 82 -10.01 -11.49 -30.48
CA GLN A 82 -9.40 -10.25 -29.98
C GLN A 82 -10.45 -9.19 -29.63
N ALA A 83 -11.51 -9.05 -30.45
CA ALA A 83 -12.62 -8.16 -30.12
C ALA A 83 -13.33 -8.58 -28.83
N PHE A 84 -13.54 -9.88 -28.60
CA PHE A 84 -14.10 -10.41 -27.34
C PHE A 84 -13.20 -10.10 -26.14
N ILE A 85 -11.89 -10.30 -26.28
CA ILE A 85 -10.92 -9.96 -25.23
C ILE A 85 -11.03 -8.48 -24.88
N HIS A 86 -11.10 -7.59 -25.87
CA HIS A 86 -11.27 -6.17 -25.61
C HIS A 86 -12.58 -5.87 -24.88
N CYS A 87 -13.69 -6.50 -25.27
CA CYS A 87 -14.97 -6.36 -24.55
C CYS A 87 -14.84 -6.80 -23.09
N TYR A 88 -14.35 -8.02 -22.84
CA TYR A 88 -14.26 -8.55 -21.48
C TYR A 88 -13.20 -7.85 -20.64
N LYS A 89 -12.11 -7.35 -21.24
CA LYS A 89 -11.12 -6.53 -20.54
C LYS A 89 -11.68 -5.17 -20.16
N ASP A 90 -12.33 -4.47 -21.09
CA ASP A 90 -12.93 -3.15 -20.85
C ASP A 90 -14.11 -3.24 -19.87
N SER A 91 -14.75 -4.42 -19.74
CA SER A 91 -15.82 -4.69 -18.76
C SER A 91 -15.35 -5.40 -17.48
N ASN A 92 -14.04 -5.55 -17.25
CA ASN A 92 -13.46 -6.21 -16.06
C ASN A 92 -13.93 -7.67 -15.82
N GLN A 93 -14.30 -8.41 -16.88
CA GLN A 93 -14.79 -9.80 -16.82
C GLN A 93 -13.74 -10.81 -17.28
N PHE A 94 -12.57 -10.84 -16.63
CA PHE A 94 -11.44 -11.69 -17.05
C PHE A 94 -11.72 -13.20 -16.98
N LYS A 95 -12.57 -13.66 -16.04
CA LYS A 95 -13.05 -15.06 -16.03
C LYS A 95 -13.74 -15.46 -17.33
N LYS A 96 -14.47 -14.54 -17.99
CA LYS A 96 -15.08 -14.82 -19.29
C LYS A 96 -14.03 -15.00 -20.39
N VAL A 97 -12.87 -14.34 -20.30
CA VAL A 97 -11.73 -14.57 -21.21
C VAL A 97 -11.20 -16.00 -21.07
N VAL A 98 -11.11 -16.51 -19.83
CA VAL A 98 -10.74 -17.91 -19.57
C VAL A 98 -11.75 -18.86 -20.25
N THR A 99 -13.05 -18.70 -19.98
CA THR A 99 -14.08 -19.58 -20.53
C THR A 99 -14.16 -19.52 -22.07
N LEU A 100 -13.96 -18.33 -22.65
CA LEU A 100 -13.90 -18.15 -24.10
C LEU A 100 -12.78 -18.98 -24.72
N TYR A 101 -11.57 -18.90 -24.15
CA TYR A 101 -10.43 -19.66 -24.67
C TYR A 101 -10.52 -21.16 -24.36
N GLU A 102 -11.08 -21.56 -23.22
CA GLU A 102 -11.38 -22.97 -22.91
C GLU A 102 -12.31 -23.60 -23.97
N ARG A 103 -13.30 -22.85 -24.46
CA ARG A 103 -14.17 -23.27 -25.57
C ARG A 103 -13.44 -23.24 -26.91
N ALA A 104 -12.64 -22.19 -27.17
CA ALA A 104 -11.90 -22.04 -28.42
C ALA A 104 -10.94 -23.23 -28.65
N ILE A 105 -10.22 -23.68 -27.62
CA ILE A 105 -9.29 -24.82 -27.75
C ILE A 105 -9.97 -26.18 -27.97
N GLN A 106 -11.27 -26.29 -27.70
CA GLN A 106 -12.03 -27.51 -28.02
C GLN A 106 -12.31 -27.62 -29.52
N VAL A 107 -12.41 -26.47 -30.21
CA VAL A 107 -12.67 -26.39 -31.65
C VAL A 107 -11.38 -26.27 -32.45
N ASP A 108 -10.47 -25.38 -32.02
CA ASP A 108 -9.18 -25.11 -32.65
C ASP A 108 -8.05 -25.06 -31.59
N PRO A 109 -7.38 -26.19 -31.31
CA PRO A 109 -6.28 -26.28 -30.36
C PRO A 109 -4.95 -25.77 -30.95
N SER A 110 -4.95 -24.58 -31.53
CA SER A 110 -3.76 -23.93 -32.08
C SER A 110 -2.81 -23.44 -30.97
N GLU A 111 -1.51 -23.31 -31.29
CA GLU A 111 -0.48 -22.80 -30.38
C GLU A 111 -0.85 -21.43 -29.80
N GLN A 112 -1.44 -20.58 -30.64
CA GLN A 112 -1.90 -19.26 -30.28
C GLN A 112 -3.03 -19.31 -29.25
N ASN A 113 -4.10 -20.08 -29.50
CA ASN A 113 -5.24 -20.18 -28.56
C ASN A 113 -4.81 -20.77 -27.21
N LEU A 114 -3.95 -21.80 -27.22
CA LEU A 114 -3.39 -22.38 -26.00
C LEU A 114 -2.50 -21.39 -25.24
N THR A 115 -1.68 -20.60 -25.94
CA THR A 115 -0.87 -19.54 -25.33
C THR A 115 -1.74 -18.44 -24.71
N GLN A 116 -2.81 -18.03 -25.39
CA GLN A 116 -3.74 -17.03 -24.84
C GLN A 116 -4.49 -17.58 -23.62
N LEU A 117 -4.89 -18.85 -23.63
CA LEU A 117 -5.47 -19.51 -22.47
C LEU A 117 -4.48 -19.57 -21.29
N PHE A 118 -3.21 -19.88 -21.56
CA PHE A 118 -2.15 -19.86 -20.54
C PHE A 118 -2.03 -18.48 -19.88
N MET A 119 -2.04 -17.40 -20.68
CA MET A 119 -1.97 -16.03 -20.17
C MET A 119 -3.24 -15.64 -19.38
N ALA A 120 -4.41 -16.10 -19.83
CA ALA A 120 -5.67 -15.90 -19.11
C ALA A 120 -5.66 -16.60 -17.74
N TYR A 121 -5.18 -17.85 -17.66
CA TYR A 121 -4.99 -18.53 -16.37
C TYR A 121 -3.94 -17.86 -15.49
N SER A 122 -2.86 -17.29 -16.06
CA SER A 122 -1.88 -16.51 -15.30
C SER A 122 -2.53 -15.32 -14.61
N ARG A 123 -3.38 -14.60 -15.34
CA ARG A 123 -4.09 -13.40 -14.85
C ARG A 123 -5.06 -13.74 -13.73
N GLU A 124 -5.86 -14.78 -13.92
CA GLU A 124 -6.81 -15.27 -12.91
C GLU A 124 -6.16 -16.11 -11.80
N ARG A 125 -4.82 -16.25 -11.83
CA ARG A 125 -4.01 -17.01 -10.86
C ARG A 125 -4.44 -18.47 -10.71
N MET A 126 -4.97 -19.04 -11.79
CA MET A 126 -5.33 -20.44 -11.87
C MET A 126 -4.09 -21.29 -12.18
N TYR A 127 -3.07 -21.23 -11.31
CA TYR A 127 -1.73 -21.76 -11.61
C TYR A 127 -1.69 -23.27 -11.85
N LYS A 128 -2.62 -24.02 -11.26
CA LYS A 128 -2.77 -25.47 -11.51
C LYS A 128 -3.23 -25.77 -12.93
N GLU A 129 -4.22 -25.02 -13.44
CA GLU A 129 -4.69 -25.17 -14.82
C GLU A 129 -3.66 -24.59 -15.80
N GLN A 130 -3.01 -23.49 -15.42
CA GLN A 130 -1.87 -22.90 -16.14
C GLN A 130 -0.76 -23.93 -16.37
N GLN A 131 -0.37 -24.69 -15.35
CA GLN A 131 0.63 -25.76 -15.45
C GLN A 131 0.22 -26.83 -16.48
N LYS A 132 -1.05 -27.27 -16.45
CA LYS A 132 -1.56 -28.29 -17.38
C LYS A 132 -1.49 -27.82 -18.83
N ILE A 133 -1.90 -26.57 -19.09
CA ILE A 133 -1.81 -25.96 -20.43
C ILE A 133 -0.35 -25.81 -20.87
N GLY A 134 0.56 -25.37 -19.98
CA GLY A 134 1.99 -25.29 -20.30
C GLY A 134 2.58 -26.64 -20.73
N LEU A 135 2.23 -27.72 -20.02
CA LEU A 135 2.65 -29.08 -20.40
C LEU A 135 2.02 -29.55 -21.73
N ARG A 136 0.77 -29.18 -22.00
CA ARG A 136 0.12 -29.49 -23.27
C ARG A 136 0.80 -28.77 -24.43
N LEU A 137 1.05 -27.47 -24.30
CA LEU A 137 1.80 -26.67 -25.27
C LEU A 137 3.15 -27.31 -25.58
N PHE A 138 3.88 -27.76 -24.56
CA PHE A 138 5.15 -28.45 -24.76
C PHE A 138 4.99 -29.79 -25.50
N LYS A 139 3.99 -30.61 -25.16
CA LYS A 139 3.74 -31.90 -25.82
C LYS A 139 3.33 -31.74 -27.29
N ASP A 140 2.48 -30.76 -27.57
CA ASP A 140 1.88 -30.58 -28.89
C ASP A 140 2.85 -29.89 -29.87
N PHE A 141 3.65 -28.93 -29.41
CA PHE A 141 4.53 -28.10 -30.26
C PHE A 141 6.04 -28.27 -30.03
N GLY A 142 6.46 -28.95 -28.94
CA GLY A 142 7.85 -29.32 -28.70
C GLY A 142 8.80 -28.18 -28.32
N GLN A 143 8.32 -26.94 -28.12
CA GLN A 143 9.17 -25.79 -27.80
C GLN A 143 9.55 -25.74 -26.32
N ALA A 144 10.86 -25.66 -26.02
CA ALA A 144 11.38 -25.65 -24.65
C ALA A 144 10.80 -24.57 -23.72
N PRO A 145 10.53 -23.31 -24.16
CA PRO A 145 9.95 -22.29 -23.29
C PRO A 145 8.64 -22.71 -22.63
N TYR A 146 7.77 -23.46 -23.32
CA TYR A 146 6.50 -23.95 -22.77
C TYR A 146 6.67 -24.94 -21.63
N TYR A 147 7.76 -25.72 -21.66
CA TYR A 147 8.10 -26.59 -20.54
C TYR A 147 8.43 -25.76 -19.30
N TYR A 148 9.25 -24.73 -19.45
CA TYR A 148 9.64 -23.81 -18.38
C TYR A 148 8.49 -22.94 -17.88
N TRP A 149 7.52 -22.62 -18.74
CA TRP A 149 6.26 -22.00 -18.33
C TRP A 149 5.53 -22.88 -17.31
N SER A 150 5.44 -24.19 -17.57
CA SER A 150 4.82 -25.13 -16.62
C SER A 150 5.59 -25.24 -15.29
N VAL A 151 6.92 -25.18 -15.35
CA VAL A 151 7.78 -25.18 -14.15
C VAL A 151 7.57 -23.89 -13.35
N MET A 152 7.50 -22.73 -14.01
CA MET A 152 7.21 -21.46 -13.33
C MET A 152 5.82 -21.48 -12.68
N SER A 153 4.81 -22.09 -13.32
CA SER A 153 3.49 -22.29 -12.70
C SER A 153 3.55 -23.16 -11.44
N LEU A 154 4.45 -24.15 -11.37
CA LEU A 154 4.67 -24.91 -10.13
C LEU A 154 5.31 -24.06 -9.03
N ILE A 155 6.25 -23.19 -9.37
CA ILE A 155 6.87 -22.25 -8.42
C ILE A 155 5.81 -21.27 -7.88
N LEU A 156 4.93 -20.76 -8.75
CA LEU A 156 3.83 -19.89 -8.31
C LEU A 156 2.83 -20.62 -7.40
N GLN A 157 2.49 -21.88 -7.69
CA GLN A 157 1.68 -22.71 -6.79
C GLN A 157 2.36 -22.94 -5.42
N ALA A 158 3.68 -23.17 -5.42
CA ALA A 158 4.44 -23.33 -4.19
C ALA A 158 4.46 -22.06 -3.33
N ASN A 159 4.41 -20.88 -3.95
CA ASN A 159 4.32 -19.61 -3.24
C ASN A 159 2.93 -19.37 -2.63
N GLU A 160 1.85 -19.82 -3.29
CA GLU A 160 0.50 -19.73 -2.73
C GLU A 160 0.27 -20.69 -1.56
N ASN A 161 0.91 -21.86 -1.58
CA ASN A 161 0.85 -22.83 -0.50
C ASN A 161 2.27 -23.27 -0.11
N PRO A 162 2.93 -22.55 0.82
CA PRO A 162 4.31 -22.83 1.21
C PRO A 162 4.52 -24.25 1.76
N GLU A 163 3.54 -24.82 2.46
CA GLU A 163 3.63 -26.18 3.02
C GLU A 163 3.69 -27.25 1.92
N LEU A 164 2.76 -27.19 0.97
CA LEU A 164 2.74 -28.09 -0.20
C LEU A 164 3.91 -27.79 -1.15
N GLY A 165 4.31 -26.52 -1.21
CA GLY A 165 5.43 -25.99 -1.96
C GLY A 165 6.73 -26.71 -1.63
N LYS A 166 7.15 -26.67 -0.36
CA LYS A 166 8.38 -27.31 0.11
C LYS A 166 8.31 -28.84 0.00
N LYS A 167 7.17 -29.46 0.35
CA LYS A 167 7.05 -30.93 0.42
C LYS A 167 6.99 -31.63 -0.94
N MET A 168 6.41 -30.99 -1.96
CA MET A 168 6.08 -31.70 -3.21
C MET A 168 6.31 -30.89 -4.48
N LEU A 169 5.85 -29.62 -4.53
CA LEU A 169 5.83 -28.86 -5.78
C LEU A 169 7.24 -28.43 -6.23
N LEU A 170 8.06 -27.91 -5.31
CA LEU A 170 9.43 -27.52 -5.62
C LEU A 170 10.33 -28.74 -5.95
N PRO A 171 10.26 -29.87 -5.23
CA PRO A 171 10.95 -31.11 -5.65
C PRO A 171 10.55 -31.60 -7.04
N LEU A 172 9.27 -31.48 -7.40
CA LEU A 172 8.79 -31.82 -8.74
C LEU A 172 9.37 -30.87 -9.80
N ALA A 173 9.34 -29.55 -9.53
CA ALA A 173 9.93 -28.53 -10.39
C ALA A 173 11.43 -28.77 -10.62
N ASP A 174 12.19 -29.11 -9.58
CA ASP A 174 13.61 -29.45 -9.65
C ASP A 174 13.85 -30.66 -10.56
N LYS A 175 13.12 -31.76 -10.32
CA LYS A 175 13.21 -32.96 -11.17
C LYS A 175 12.86 -32.66 -12.63
N MET A 176 11.87 -31.82 -12.88
CA MET A 176 11.48 -31.38 -14.22
C MET A 176 12.62 -30.61 -14.90
N CYS A 177 13.22 -29.63 -14.23
CA CYS A 177 14.37 -28.87 -14.74
C CYS A 177 15.57 -29.76 -15.01
N GLN A 178 15.99 -30.58 -14.05
CA GLN A 178 17.14 -31.48 -14.21
C GLN A 178 16.96 -32.44 -15.39
N THR A 179 15.75 -32.96 -15.59
CA THR A 179 15.45 -33.84 -16.73
C THR A 179 15.63 -33.13 -18.06
N GLN A 180 15.19 -31.87 -18.14
CA GLN A 180 15.29 -31.09 -19.38
C GLN A 180 16.73 -30.64 -19.65
N ILE A 181 17.46 -30.20 -18.62
CA ILE A 181 18.87 -29.84 -18.70
C ILE A 181 19.71 -31.05 -19.14
N LYS A 182 19.45 -32.25 -18.59
CA LYS A 182 20.14 -33.49 -19.03
C LYS A 182 19.90 -33.83 -20.51
N LYS A 183 18.76 -33.43 -21.08
CA LYS A 183 18.42 -33.70 -22.48
C LYS A 183 18.95 -32.66 -23.44
N ALA A 184 18.82 -31.38 -23.10
CA ALA A 184 19.09 -30.26 -24.01
C ALA A 184 20.42 -29.54 -23.73
N GLY A 185 21.01 -29.75 -22.55
CA GLY A 185 22.15 -28.95 -22.07
C GLY A 185 21.76 -27.50 -21.77
N TYR A 186 22.76 -26.68 -21.45
CA TYR A 186 22.63 -25.22 -21.47
C TYR A 186 22.99 -24.74 -22.89
N SER A 187 22.03 -24.21 -23.63
CA SER A 187 22.24 -23.62 -24.96
C SER A 187 22.71 -22.15 -24.87
N GLU A 188 23.26 -21.61 -25.95
CA GLU A 188 23.44 -20.15 -26.06
C GLU A 188 22.07 -19.44 -25.91
N GLY A 189 21.97 -18.52 -24.95
CA GLY A 189 20.72 -17.86 -24.59
C GLY A 189 19.99 -18.45 -23.38
N SER A 190 20.53 -19.47 -22.70
CA SER A 190 19.88 -20.17 -21.58
C SER A 190 19.79 -19.41 -20.23
N SER A 191 19.77 -18.07 -20.26
CA SER A 191 19.55 -17.23 -19.06
C SER A 191 18.27 -17.63 -18.32
N ALA A 192 17.24 -18.00 -19.07
CA ALA A 192 15.91 -18.27 -18.54
C ALA A 192 15.87 -19.57 -17.71
N GLU A 193 16.55 -20.60 -18.19
CA GLU A 193 16.69 -21.92 -17.57
C GLU A 193 17.51 -21.83 -16.29
N LEU A 194 18.62 -21.08 -16.34
CA LEU A 194 19.48 -20.82 -15.20
C LEU A 194 18.71 -20.05 -14.10
N GLU A 195 17.92 -19.03 -14.48
CA GLU A 195 17.07 -18.29 -13.55
C GLU A 195 16.06 -19.20 -12.84
N ILE A 196 15.34 -20.06 -13.58
CA ILE A 196 14.37 -20.99 -12.99
C ILE A 196 15.06 -21.98 -12.05
N GLN A 197 16.18 -22.56 -12.46
CA GLN A 197 16.91 -23.51 -11.63
C GLN A 197 17.34 -22.86 -10.31
N LEU A 198 17.89 -21.64 -10.38
CA LEU A 198 18.27 -20.90 -9.18
C LEU A 198 17.07 -20.60 -8.28
N LEU A 199 15.94 -20.16 -8.85
CA LEU A 199 14.70 -19.93 -8.09
C LEU A 199 14.20 -21.18 -7.36
N ILE A 200 14.31 -22.34 -7.99
CA ILE A 200 13.91 -23.62 -7.36
C ILE A 200 14.84 -23.96 -6.20
N LEU A 201 16.16 -23.86 -6.40
CA LEU A 201 17.13 -24.13 -5.34
C LEU A 201 16.98 -23.17 -4.16
N GLU A 202 16.73 -21.88 -4.44
CA GLU A 202 16.41 -20.86 -3.44
C GLU A 202 15.14 -21.22 -2.66
N GLY A 203 14.06 -21.60 -3.36
CA GLY A 203 12.80 -21.99 -2.74
C GLY A 203 12.89 -23.28 -1.90
N GLN A 204 13.80 -24.19 -2.27
CA GLN A 204 14.09 -25.41 -1.50
C GLN A 204 15.07 -25.17 -0.34
N GLU A 205 15.62 -23.96 -0.21
CA GLU A 205 16.61 -23.60 0.82
C GLU A 205 17.88 -24.46 0.75
N LYS A 206 18.23 -24.95 -0.45
CA LYS A 206 19.44 -25.74 -0.70
C LYS A 206 20.64 -24.82 -0.94
N TRP A 207 21.06 -24.12 0.11
CA TRP A 207 22.03 -23.02 0.00
C TRP A 207 23.39 -23.44 -0.57
N LYS A 208 23.89 -24.64 -0.22
CA LYS A 208 25.15 -25.16 -0.75
C LYS A 208 25.08 -25.36 -2.28
N GLU A 209 24.01 -25.97 -2.76
CA GLU A 209 23.77 -26.17 -4.20
C GLU A 209 23.60 -24.83 -4.93
N CYS A 210 22.96 -23.83 -4.30
CA CYS A 210 22.87 -22.47 -4.86
C CYS A 210 24.26 -21.83 -5.04
N ALA A 211 25.14 -21.99 -4.06
CA ALA A 211 26.48 -21.41 -4.08
C ALA A 211 27.35 -22.08 -5.15
N GLU A 212 27.33 -23.41 -5.21
CA GLU A 212 28.03 -24.19 -6.24
C GLU A 212 27.51 -23.86 -7.65
N PHE A 213 26.19 -23.61 -7.79
CA PHE A 213 25.59 -23.21 -9.05
C PHE A 213 26.09 -21.83 -9.53
N VAL A 214 26.18 -20.85 -8.64
CA VAL A 214 26.64 -19.50 -8.98
C VAL A 214 28.13 -19.47 -9.37
N ASP A 215 28.94 -20.37 -8.82
CA ASP A 215 30.36 -20.51 -9.18
C ASP A 215 30.58 -21.16 -10.56
N MET A 216 29.53 -21.73 -11.17
CA MET A 216 29.64 -22.32 -12.51
C MET A 216 29.88 -21.24 -13.58
N PRO A 217 30.76 -21.49 -14.58
CA PRO A 217 30.98 -20.54 -15.68
C PRO A 217 29.70 -20.11 -16.40
N GLN A 218 28.72 -21.00 -16.49
CA GLN A 218 27.42 -20.75 -17.12
C GLN A 218 26.57 -19.73 -16.35
N ALA A 219 26.76 -19.58 -15.04
CA ALA A 219 26.01 -18.63 -14.22
C ALA A 219 26.26 -17.17 -14.62
N ALA A 220 27.37 -16.89 -15.32
CA ALA A 220 27.63 -15.59 -15.92
C ALA A 220 26.57 -15.14 -16.93
N ALA A 221 25.74 -16.06 -17.45
CA ALA A 221 24.62 -15.76 -18.34
C ALA A 221 23.35 -15.30 -17.61
N LEU A 222 23.31 -15.35 -16.28
CA LEU A 222 22.21 -14.79 -15.49
C LEU A 222 22.09 -13.27 -15.72
N PRO A 223 20.89 -12.67 -15.62
CA PRO A 223 20.66 -11.24 -15.84
C PRO A 223 21.09 -10.40 -14.62
N LEU A 224 22.28 -10.68 -14.09
CA LEU A 224 22.87 -10.00 -12.94
C LEU A 224 24.20 -9.39 -13.38
N ALA A 225 24.50 -8.19 -12.88
CA ALA A 225 25.85 -7.66 -13.04
C ALA A 225 26.85 -8.64 -12.40
N PRO A 226 28.03 -8.87 -12.99
CA PRO A 226 29.00 -9.85 -12.47
C PRO A 226 29.30 -9.66 -10.99
N TYR A 227 29.39 -8.40 -10.55
CA TYR A 227 29.61 -8.07 -9.16
C TYR A 227 28.47 -8.51 -8.22
N ASN A 228 27.22 -8.27 -8.62
CA ASN A 228 26.05 -8.69 -7.83
C ASN A 228 25.92 -10.21 -7.79
N LEU A 229 26.37 -10.91 -8.84
CA LEU A 229 26.40 -12.37 -8.86
C LEU A 229 27.39 -12.92 -7.82
N VAL A 230 28.58 -12.31 -7.71
CA VAL A 230 29.58 -12.66 -6.71
C VAL A 230 29.06 -12.39 -5.29
N GLU A 231 28.45 -11.22 -5.03
CA GLU A 231 27.80 -10.92 -3.73
C GLU A 231 26.74 -11.97 -3.40
N LYS A 232 25.87 -12.30 -4.36
CA LYS A 232 24.83 -13.31 -4.19
C LYS A 232 25.40 -14.71 -3.89
N GLY A 233 26.49 -15.08 -4.55
CA GLY A 233 27.21 -16.33 -4.28
C GLY A 233 27.76 -16.39 -2.85
N MET A 234 28.35 -15.29 -2.37
CA MET A 234 28.81 -15.16 -0.99
C MET A 234 27.67 -15.28 0.03
N GLU A 235 26.51 -14.67 -0.24
CA GLU A 235 25.31 -14.85 0.60
C GLU A 235 24.83 -16.30 0.66
N TYR A 236 24.93 -17.06 -0.43
CA TYR A 236 24.60 -18.49 -0.41
C TYR A 236 25.60 -19.32 0.38
N TYR A 237 26.91 -19.08 0.21
CA TYR A 237 27.94 -19.74 1.02
C TYR A 237 27.77 -19.43 2.51
N MET A 238 27.37 -18.20 2.82
CA MET A 238 27.05 -17.77 4.18
C MET A 238 25.91 -18.61 4.78
N LYS A 239 24.79 -18.74 4.06
CA LYS A 239 23.65 -19.59 4.48
C LYS A 239 23.99 -21.08 4.51
N ALA A 240 24.95 -21.54 3.71
CA ALA A 240 25.44 -22.91 3.72
C ALA A 240 26.41 -23.21 4.89
N GLY A 241 26.83 -22.20 5.66
CA GLY A 241 27.75 -22.36 6.79
C GLY A 241 29.24 -22.39 6.43
N GLU A 242 29.59 -22.06 5.18
CA GLU A 242 30.95 -22.07 4.61
C GLU A 242 31.65 -20.72 4.87
N PHE A 243 31.77 -20.35 6.15
CA PHE A 243 32.17 -18.99 6.57
C PHE A 243 33.60 -18.60 6.17
N GLU A 244 34.54 -19.55 6.17
CA GLU A 244 35.94 -19.29 5.80
C GLU A 244 36.07 -18.89 4.33
N LYS A 245 35.38 -19.63 3.44
CA LYS A 245 35.35 -19.30 2.01
C LYS A 245 34.75 -17.91 1.76
N VAL A 246 33.67 -17.55 2.47
CA VAL A 246 33.06 -16.21 2.34
C VAL A 246 34.03 -15.12 2.82
N TYR A 247 34.69 -15.33 3.96
CA TYR A 247 35.65 -14.37 4.50
C TYR A 247 36.79 -14.09 3.51
N ASP A 248 37.36 -15.14 2.91
CA ASP A 248 38.45 -15.01 1.95
C ASP A 248 38.02 -14.26 0.68
N LEU A 249 36.88 -14.66 0.09
CA LEU A 249 36.34 -14.02 -1.10
C LEU A 249 36.01 -12.55 -0.85
N ALA A 250 35.35 -12.25 0.27
CA ALA A 250 34.99 -10.88 0.61
C ALA A 250 36.22 -10.02 0.92
N THR A 251 37.24 -10.59 1.57
CA THR A 251 38.53 -9.93 1.85
C THR A 251 39.31 -9.61 0.57
N GLU A 252 39.26 -10.47 -0.45
CA GLU A 252 39.84 -10.16 -1.76
C GLU A 252 39.05 -9.05 -2.46
N ALA A 253 37.72 -9.16 -2.46
CA ALA A 253 36.83 -8.23 -3.14
C ALA A 253 36.90 -6.81 -2.54
N VAL A 254 36.97 -6.69 -1.21
CA VAL A 254 36.97 -5.38 -0.53
C VAL A 254 38.25 -4.59 -0.79
N GLN A 255 39.38 -5.25 -1.07
CA GLN A 255 40.60 -4.56 -1.47
C GLN A 255 40.47 -3.85 -2.83
N LYS A 256 39.62 -4.38 -3.72
CA LYS A 256 39.31 -3.77 -5.03
C LYS A 256 38.17 -2.76 -4.94
N LEU A 257 37.21 -2.99 -4.03
CA LEU A 257 35.99 -2.21 -3.87
C LEU A 257 35.79 -1.79 -2.40
N PRO A 258 36.66 -0.93 -1.86
CA PRO A 258 36.73 -0.65 -0.42
C PRO A 258 35.52 0.10 0.13
N ASP A 259 34.75 0.79 -0.72
CA ASP A 259 33.55 1.52 -0.29
C ASP A 259 32.27 0.67 -0.32
N ASN A 260 32.32 -0.58 -0.81
CA ASN A 260 31.13 -1.44 -0.81
C ASN A 260 30.79 -1.92 0.61
N TRP A 261 29.66 -1.45 1.14
CA TRP A 261 29.18 -1.77 2.48
C TRP A 261 28.72 -3.22 2.66
N ASN A 262 28.17 -3.87 1.62
CA ASN A 262 27.72 -5.26 1.71
C ASN A 262 28.89 -6.23 1.96
N LEU A 263 30.03 -6.01 1.32
CA LEU A 263 31.24 -6.80 1.56
C LEU A 263 31.70 -6.69 3.03
N TRP A 264 31.73 -5.47 3.57
CA TRP A 264 32.10 -5.26 4.97
C TRP A 264 31.13 -5.93 5.94
N LYS A 265 29.81 -5.86 5.68
CA LYS A 265 28.82 -6.60 6.48
C LYS A 265 29.08 -8.11 6.45
N LEU A 266 29.33 -8.69 5.28
CA LEU A 266 29.64 -10.12 5.15
C LEU A 266 30.91 -10.50 5.90
N ILE A 267 31.98 -9.70 5.81
CA ILE A 267 33.25 -9.95 6.52
C ILE A 267 33.02 -9.95 8.05
N VAL A 268 32.29 -8.97 8.57
CA VAL A 268 32.01 -8.88 10.01
C VAL A 268 31.11 -10.03 10.46
N GLU A 269 30.03 -10.31 9.72
CA GLU A 269 29.09 -11.38 10.06
C GLU A 269 29.75 -12.76 10.00
N THR A 270 30.60 -13.03 9.00
CA THR A 270 31.37 -14.29 8.91
C THR A 270 32.34 -14.45 10.07
N THR A 271 33.05 -13.38 10.44
CA THR A 271 33.94 -13.37 11.60
C THR A 271 33.18 -13.74 12.88
N ILE A 272 32.01 -13.14 13.10
CA ILE A 272 31.15 -13.45 14.26
C ILE A 272 30.71 -14.91 14.25
N LYS A 273 30.22 -15.41 13.11
CA LYS A 273 29.78 -16.79 12.97
C LYS A 273 30.91 -17.81 13.19
N GLN A 274 32.14 -17.48 12.80
CA GLN A 274 33.32 -18.30 13.08
C GLN A 274 33.65 -18.33 14.57
N VAL A 275 33.57 -17.19 15.25
CA VAL A 275 33.75 -17.09 16.71
C VAL A 275 32.65 -17.85 17.46
N GLU A 276 31.37 -17.65 17.10
CA GLU A 276 30.22 -18.32 17.72
C GLU A 276 30.30 -19.85 17.65
N LYS A 277 30.89 -20.41 16.58
CA LYS A 277 31.08 -21.87 16.46
C LYS A 277 32.00 -22.44 17.54
N LEU A 278 32.93 -21.65 18.06
CA LEU A 278 33.97 -22.06 19.01
C LEU A 278 33.76 -21.50 20.42
N ILE A 279 32.78 -20.62 20.61
CA ILE A 279 32.58 -19.85 21.85
C ILE A 279 32.33 -20.72 23.09
N ASP A 280 31.80 -21.93 22.89
CA ASP A 280 31.51 -22.90 23.95
C ASP A 280 32.67 -23.85 24.25
N SER A 281 33.77 -23.75 23.51
CA SER A 281 34.96 -24.58 23.74
C SER A 281 35.84 -23.97 24.83
N GLU A 282 36.22 -24.80 25.81
CA GLU A 282 37.20 -24.43 26.85
C GLU A 282 38.64 -24.77 26.44
N LYS A 283 38.85 -25.25 25.20
CA LYS A 283 40.19 -25.57 24.71
C LYS A 283 40.96 -24.30 24.40
N LYS A 284 42.18 -24.20 24.92
CA LYS A 284 43.07 -23.06 24.67
C LYS A 284 43.29 -22.79 23.18
N ASP A 285 43.47 -23.84 22.37
CA ASP A 285 43.66 -23.72 20.93
C ASP A 285 42.46 -23.06 20.23
N ASP A 286 41.24 -23.38 20.66
CA ASP A 286 40.01 -22.79 20.08
C ASP A 286 39.86 -21.31 20.48
N ILE A 287 40.28 -20.94 21.70
CA ILE A 287 40.34 -19.54 22.15
C ILE A 287 41.35 -18.74 21.31
N GLU A 288 42.53 -19.30 21.06
CA GLU A 288 43.55 -18.66 20.21
C GLU A 288 43.05 -18.48 18.76
N ILE A 289 42.28 -19.43 18.23
CA ILE A 289 41.64 -19.31 16.91
C ILE A 289 40.63 -18.16 16.90
N MET A 290 39.74 -18.06 17.90
CA MET A 290 38.78 -16.96 18.01
C MET A 290 39.48 -15.60 18.03
N HIS A 291 40.53 -15.45 18.84
CA HIS A 291 41.33 -14.23 18.90
C HIS A 291 41.98 -13.91 17.55
N SER A 292 42.48 -14.93 16.84
CA SER A 292 43.06 -14.78 15.51
C SER A 292 42.05 -14.23 14.50
N HIS A 293 40.80 -14.71 14.50
CA HIS A 293 39.75 -14.21 13.60
C HIS A 293 39.47 -12.72 13.83
N VAL A 294 39.32 -12.29 15.09
CA VAL A 294 39.09 -10.88 15.44
C VAL A 294 40.29 -10.02 15.06
N LYS A 295 41.50 -10.51 15.30
CA LYS A 295 42.73 -9.79 14.94
C LYS A 295 42.87 -9.60 13.43
N LYS A 296 42.61 -10.65 12.63
CA LYS A 296 42.62 -10.59 11.15
C LYS A 296 41.64 -9.53 10.62
N LEU A 297 40.46 -9.44 11.22
CA LEU A 297 39.48 -8.38 10.89
C LEU A 297 40.06 -6.98 11.15
N GLY A 298 40.66 -6.75 12.33
CA GLY A 298 41.29 -5.46 12.66
C GLY A 298 42.42 -5.09 11.70
N GLU A 299 43.33 -6.02 11.41
CA GLU A 299 44.44 -5.84 10.48
C GLU A 299 43.95 -5.53 9.05
N LEU A 300 42.89 -6.21 8.59
CA LEU A 300 42.28 -5.94 7.28
C LEU A 300 41.69 -4.52 7.22
N ILE A 301 40.94 -4.12 8.25
CA ILE A 301 40.36 -2.78 8.33
C ILE A 301 41.45 -1.72 8.29
N GLU A 302 42.50 -1.87 9.10
CA GLU A 302 43.61 -0.93 9.15
C GLU A 302 44.33 -0.83 7.79
N LYS A 303 44.64 -1.97 7.17
CA LYS A 303 45.27 -2.04 5.85
C LYS A 303 44.46 -1.27 4.79
N VAL A 304 43.13 -1.46 4.78
CA VAL A 304 42.27 -0.76 3.81
C VAL A 304 42.17 0.73 4.14
N GLN A 305 42.02 1.10 5.42
CA GLN A 305 42.01 2.50 5.87
C GLN A 305 43.27 3.27 5.44
N GLN A 306 44.45 2.68 5.65
CA GLN A 306 45.73 3.26 5.22
C GLN A 306 45.79 3.45 3.69
N THR A 307 45.22 2.52 2.94
CA THR A 307 45.20 2.55 1.46
C THR A 307 44.27 3.64 0.92
N VAL A 308 43.05 3.75 1.48
CA VAL A 308 42.06 4.70 0.96
C VAL A 308 42.24 6.13 1.50
N ASN A 309 42.81 6.28 2.70
CA ASN A 309 43.06 7.56 3.37
C ASN A 309 41.86 8.53 3.30
N TYR A 310 40.74 8.15 3.92
CA TYR A 310 39.49 8.92 4.02
C TYR A 310 38.79 9.27 2.69
N LYS A 311 39.22 8.69 1.55
CA LYS A 311 38.50 8.81 0.28
C LYS A 311 37.22 7.97 0.23
N CYS A 312 37.14 6.94 1.06
CA CYS A 312 35.99 6.03 1.18
C CYS A 312 35.47 6.06 2.62
N ARG A 313 34.17 5.88 2.81
CA ARG A 313 33.50 5.97 4.12
C ARG A 313 33.45 4.61 4.81
N SER A 314 33.09 3.56 4.06
CA SER A 314 32.81 2.23 4.59
C SER A 314 33.93 1.64 5.47
N PRO A 315 35.24 1.78 5.12
CA PRO A 315 36.33 1.25 5.95
C PRO A 315 36.45 1.89 7.34
N TYR A 316 35.90 3.09 7.54
CA TYR A 316 35.92 3.77 8.85
C TYR A 316 34.67 3.45 9.67
N ILE A 317 33.53 3.29 9.01
CA ILE A 317 32.26 2.88 9.64
C ILE A 317 32.34 1.43 10.12
N VAL A 318 33.02 0.54 9.38
CA VAL A 318 33.08 -0.89 9.72
C VAL A 318 33.76 -1.16 11.07
N SER A 319 34.70 -0.32 11.52
CA SER A 319 35.28 -0.43 12.86
C SER A 319 34.19 -0.33 13.94
N LEU A 320 33.32 0.67 13.83
CA LEU A 320 32.20 0.90 14.75
C LEU A 320 31.16 -0.23 14.67
N PHE A 321 30.84 -0.66 13.45
CA PHE A 321 29.92 -1.78 13.21
C PHE A 321 30.45 -3.10 13.77
N SER A 322 31.76 -3.35 13.69
CA SER A 322 32.39 -4.53 14.27
C SER A 322 32.25 -4.52 15.79
N MET A 323 32.58 -3.41 16.46
CA MET A 323 32.40 -3.27 17.92
C MET A 323 30.95 -3.49 18.35
N GLN A 324 30.01 -2.88 17.63
CA GLN A 324 28.57 -3.04 17.89
C GLN A 324 28.13 -4.51 17.74
N SER A 325 28.62 -5.18 16.70
CA SER A 325 28.20 -6.54 16.38
C SER A 325 28.78 -7.57 17.36
N PHE A 326 30.05 -7.42 17.77
CA PHE A 326 30.63 -8.24 18.85
C PHE A 326 29.94 -7.98 20.20
N GLY A 327 29.56 -6.73 20.50
CA GLY A 327 28.85 -6.38 21.73
C GLY A 327 27.43 -6.96 21.83
N LYS A 328 26.83 -7.37 20.71
CA LYS A 328 25.49 -8.00 20.64
C LYS A 328 25.52 -9.53 20.72
N MET A 329 26.70 -10.14 20.81
CA MET A 329 26.82 -11.59 20.96
C MET A 329 26.29 -12.05 22.33
N ASP A 330 25.64 -13.21 22.36
CA ASP A 330 25.06 -13.78 23.59
C ASP A 330 26.12 -14.15 24.63
N LYS A 331 27.31 -14.55 24.16
CA LYS A 331 28.45 -14.97 24.98
C LYS A 331 29.68 -14.16 24.62
N LYS A 332 30.41 -13.73 25.64
CA LYS A 332 31.67 -13.04 25.49
C LYS A 332 32.77 -14.00 25.05
N ILE A 333 33.72 -13.50 24.27
CA ILE A 333 34.91 -14.25 23.88
C ILE A 333 35.82 -14.40 25.12
N PRO A 334 36.20 -15.63 25.52
CA PRO A 334 37.12 -15.85 26.63
C PRO A 334 38.42 -15.06 26.42
N ASP A 335 38.91 -14.40 27.47
CA ASP A 335 40.14 -13.61 27.48
C ASP A 335 40.21 -12.46 26.45
N LEU A 336 39.09 -12.08 25.82
CA LEU A 336 39.01 -10.97 24.86
C LEU A 336 37.67 -10.21 25.00
N GLU A 337 37.51 -9.50 26.12
CA GLU A 337 36.35 -8.63 26.34
C GLU A 337 36.56 -7.21 25.81
N ASP A 338 37.81 -6.74 25.79
CA ASP A 338 38.18 -5.42 25.31
C ASP A 338 38.75 -5.48 23.89
N PHE A 339 37.97 -4.97 22.93
CA PHE A 339 38.37 -4.89 21.52
C PHE A 339 39.17 -3.62 21.20
N THR A 340 39.35 -2.70 22.16
CA THR A 340 40.05 -1.42 21.97
C THR A 340 41.45 -1.59 21.35
N PRO A 341 42.29 -2.56 21.75
CA PRO A 341 43.60 -2.74 21.13
C PRO A 341 43.58 -3.10 19.64
N ILE A 342 42.46 -3.67 19.15
CA ILE A 342 42.31 -4.16 17.79
C ILE A 342 41.55 -3.15 16.92
N LEU A 343 40.45 -2.59 17.45
CA LEU A 343 39.52 -1.76 16.69
C LEU A 343 39.61 -0.27 17.06
N GLY A 344 40.36 0.09 18.10
CA GLY A 344 40.42 1.42 18.70
C GLY A 344 39.25 1.67 19.66
N THR A 345 39.22 2.86 20.29
CA THR A 345 38.06 3.24 21.10
C THR A 345 36.93 3.74 20.20
N ARG A 346 35.69 3.51 20.61
CA ARG A 346 34.50 3.95 19.87
C ARG A 346 34.48 5.47 19.68
N VAL A 347 34.67 6.21 20.77
CA VAL A 347 34.59 7.69 20.78
C VAL A 347 35.65 8.32 19.88
N GLU A 348 36.92 7.87 19.96
CA GLU A 348 37.99 8.41 19.11
C GLU A 348 37.70 8.15 17.63
N LYS A 349 37.27 6.93 17.27
CA LYS A 349 36.93 6.59 15.88
C LYS A 349 35.77 7.43 15.35
N MET A 350 34.76 7.70 16.18
CA MET A 350 33.66 8.59 15.82
C MET A 350 34.14 10.03 15.59
N LEU A 351 34.98 10.58 16.48
CA LEU A 351 35.52 11.94 16.32
C LEU A 351 36.44 12.06 15.09
N GLN A 352 37.28 11.06 14.82
CA GLN A 352 38.09 10.99 13.60
C GLN A 352 37.20 10.96 12.35
N TYR A 353 36.09 10.24 12.38
CA TYR A 353 35.13 10.22 11.28
C TYR A 353 34.49 11.60 11.07
N VAL A 354 34.08 12.26 12.15
CA VAL A 354 33.53 13.62 12.13
C VAL A 354 34.51 14.59 11.45
N GLU A 355 35.78 14.59 11.86
CA GLU A 355 36.81 15.50 11.33
C GLU A 355 36.94 15.44 9.79
N HIS A 356 36.73 14.26 9.20
CA HIS A 356 36.92 14.04 7.77
C HIS A 356 35.63 14.14 6.95
N PHE A 357 34.47 13.78 7.52
CA PHE A 357 33.22 13.65 6.78
C PHE A 357 32.12 14.66 7.15
N TYR A 358 32.30 15.53 8.15
CA TYR A 358 31.26 16.45 8.63
C TYR A 358 30.63 17.35 7.56
N LYS A 359 31.37 17.70 6.49
CA LYS A 359 30.88 18.51 5.37
C LYS A 359 29.81 17.80 4.54
N LYS A 360 29.57 16.50 4.79
CA LYS A 360 28.58 15.70 4.10
C LYS A 360 27.38 15.45 5.04
N PRO A 361 26.13 15.68 4.57
CA PRO A 361 24.93 15.46 5.38
C PRO A 361 24.83 14.03 5.95
N VAL A 362 25.35 13.06 5.20
CA VAL A 362 25.34 11.64 5.55
C VAL A 362 26.17 11.31 6.80
N CYS A 363 27.09 12.18 7.21
CA CYS A 363 27.95 11.96 8.38
C CYS A 363 27.12 11.66 9.64
N TYR A 364 26.06 12.42 9.88
CA TYR A 364 25.17 12.14 11.00
C TYR A 364 24.47 10.80 10.85
N THR A 365 23.90 10.49 9.68
CA THR A 365 23.19 9.24 9.43
C THR A 365 24.09 8.02 9.61
N ASP A 366 25.35 8.11 9.20
CA ASP A 366 26.35 7.06 9.40
C ASP A 366 26.65 6.85 10.90
N LEU A 367 26.76 7.93 11.69
CA LEU A 367 27.05 7.85 13.13
C LEU A 367 25.84 7.47 13.99
N GLN A 368 24.64 7.85 13.56
CA GLN A 368 23.39 7.68 14.29
C GLN A 368 23.17 6.22 14.71
N MET A 369 23.56 5.26 13.86
CA MET A 369 23.42 3.82 14.09
C MET A 369 24.15 3.33 15.35
N PHE A 370 25.14 4.08 15.84
CA PHE A 370 26.00 3.70 16.96
C PHE A 370 25.72 4.49 18.24
N LEU A 371 25.00 5.62 18.17
CA LEU A 371 24.76 6.50 19.31
C LEU A 371 23.93 5.82 20.42
N HIS A 372 23.03 4.89 20.05
CA HIS A 372 22.18 4.17 21.00
C HIS A 372 23.00 3.30 21.96
N ASP A 373 24.01 2.62 21.44
CA ASP A 373 24.75 1.56 22.14
C ASP A 373 25.91 2.11 22.99
N MET A 374 26.02 3.44 23.09
CA MET A 374 27.04 4.12 23.88
C MET A 374 26.70 4.10 25.38
N SER A 375 27.72 3.88 26.21
CA SER A 375 27.63 4.06 27.67
C SER A 375 27.41 5.53 28.04
N ALA A 376 26.97 5.80 29.27
CA ALA A 376 26.80 7.19 29.73
C ALA A 376 28.12 8.00 29.71
N GLU A 377 29.24 7.32 30.00
CA GLU A 377 30.59 7.90 29.94
C GLU A 377 30.99 8.19 28.50
N GLU A 378 30.87 7.22 27.59
CA GLU A 378 31.17 7.41 26.16
C GLU A 378 30.35 8.56 25.55
N LYS A 379 29.08 8.70 25.96
CA LYS A 379 28.21 9.80 25.50
C LYS A 379 28.74 11.16 25.95
N ASN A 380 29.20 11.26 27.20
CA ASN A 380 29.77 12.51 27.71
C ASN A 380 31.09 12.85 27.01
N ASP A 381 31.99 11.87 26.88
CA ASP A 381 33.29 12.05 26.23
C ASP A 381 33.14 12.47 24.76
N PHE A 382 32.20 11.84 24.04
CA PHE A 382 31.91 12.20 22.67
C PHE A 382 31.34 13.61 22.54
N LEU A 383 30.46 14.03 23.46
CA LEU A 383 29.90 15.39 23.46
C LEU A 383 30.94 16.46 23.82
N GLU A 384 31.87 16.16 24.73
CA GLU A 384 33.00 17.03 25.05
C GLU A 384 33.98 17.14 23.86
N GLY A 385 34.30 16.01 23.23
CA GLY A 385 35.09 15.95 22.01
C GLY A 385 34.47 16.74 20.86
N LEU A 386 33.16 16.57 20.62
CA LEU A 386 32.41 17.34 19.62
C LEU A 386 32.45 18.85 19.92
N SER A 387 32.28 19.23 21.19
CA SER A 387 32.33 20.64 21.61
C SER A 387 33.72 21.25 21.41
N THR A 388 34.78 20.48 21.67
CA THR A 388 36.16 20.89 21.39
C THR A 388 36.41 21.02 19.89
N TRP A 389 35.93 20.07 19.10
CA TRP A 389 36.08 20.05 17.65
C TRP A 389 35.34 21.21 16.97
N ILE A 390 34.06 21.46 17.30
CA ILE A 390 33.29 22.54 16.68
C ILE A 390 33.89 23.92 16.99
N ASN A 391 34.50 24.11 18.16
CA ASN A 391 35.22 25.35 18.49
C ASN A 391 36.43 25.58 17.57
N LYS A 392 37.15 24.51 17.19
CA LYS A 392 38.23 24.58 16.18
C LYS A 392 37.70 24.95 14.81
N VAL A 393 36.56 24.38 14.39
CA VAL A 393 35.94 24.70 13.09
C VAL A 393 35.39 26.13 13.07
N SER A 394 34.83 26.60 14.18
CA SER A 394 34.21 27.93 14.29
C SER A 394 35.25 29.06 14.22
N THR A 395 36.45 28.82 14.74
CA THR A 395 37.58 29.76 14.75
C THR A 395 38.33 29.85 13.42
N ALA A 396 38.06 28.95 12.47
CA ALA A 396 38.62 29.03 11.11
C ALA A 396 38.12 30.27 10.36
N ASP A 397 38.94 30.80 9.45
CA ASP A 397 38.59 31.98 8.64
C ASP A 397 37.31 31.76 7.84
N GLU A 398 36.47 32.80 7.74
CA GLU A 398 35.28 32.76 6.89
C GLU A 398 35.67 32.87 5.42
N VAL A 399 35.45 31.78 4.69
CA VAL A 399 35.60 31.77 3.24
C VAL A 399 34.21 31.94 2.62
N PRO A 400 33.99 32.96 1.75
CA PRO A 400 32.71 33.12 1.06
C PRO A 400 32.30 31.87 0.30
N GLY A 401 31.05 31.42 0.51
CA GLY A 401 30.52 30.20 -0.09
C GLY A 401 30.93 28.88 0.60
N ASP A 402 31.74 28.93 1.67
CA ASP A 402 32.05 27.73 2.45
C ASP A 402 30.94 27.41 3.46
N GLU A 403 30.26 26.28 3.23
CA GLU A 403 29.23 25.77 4.14
C GLU A 403 29.76 24.88 5.25
N SER A 404 31.08 24.67 5.36
CA SER A 404 31.68 23.78 6.36
C SER A 404 31.20 24.11 7.78
N LYS A 405 31.15 25.40 8.14
CA LYS A 405 30.68 25.82 9.47
C LYS A 405 29.22 25.45 9.74
N VAL A 406 28.32 25.63 8.76
CA VAL A 406 26.90 25.27 8.95
C VAL A 406 26.72 23.77 9.05
N TRP A 407 27.47 22.98 8.26
CA TRP A 407 27.42 21.52 8.36
C TRP A 407 27.97 21.01 9.68
N ALA A 408 29.00 21.66 10.24
CA ALA A 408 29.48 21.36 11.60
C ALA A 408 28.43 21.67 12.68
N ILE A 409 27.72 22.80 12.57
CA ILE A 409 26.61 23.15 13.46
C ILE A 409 25.49 22.10 13.37
N ILE A 410 25.03 21.78 12.15
CA ILE A 410 23.99 20.78 11.91
C ILE A 410 24.38 19.44 12.54
N LEU A 411 25.58 18.93 12.24
CA LEU A 411 26.04 17.64 12.77
C LEU A 411 26.08 17.63 14.29
N THR A 412 26.63 18.68 14.90
CA THR A 412 26.79 18.78 16.36
C THR A 412 25.44 18.83 17.05
N GLU A 413 24.51 19.65 16.55
CA GLU A 413 23.19 19.79 17.16
C GLU A 413 22.32 18.54 16.96
N ARG A 414 22.43 17.86 15.81
CA ARG A 414 21.76 16.56 15.60
C ARG A 414 22.31 15.48 16.54
N CYS A 415 23.63 15.44 16.77
CA CYS A 415 24.23 14.53 17.75
C CYS A 415 23.78 14.85 19.19
N ARG A 416 23.76 16.14 19.56
CA ARG A 416 23.27 16.60 20.88
C ARG A 416 21.81 16.19 21.11
N ARG A 417 20.96 16.38 20.11
CA ARG A 417 19.55 15.94 20.16
C ARG A 417 19.44 14.43 20.32
N ALA A 418 20.14 13.66 19.50
CA ALA A 418 20.09 12.20 19.54
C ALA A 418 20.57 11.61 20.87
N LEU A 419 21.50 12.31 21.53
CA LEU A 419 22.03 11.97 22.85
C LEU A 419 21.25 12.59 24.01
N GLY A 420 20.07 13.17 23.76
CA GLY A 420 19.15 13.66 24.79
C GLY A 420 19.58 14.96 25.47
N GLN A 421 20.51 15.72 24.91
CA GLN A 421 20.96 16.99 25.52
C GLN A 421 19.90 18.09 25.43
N ASN A 422 19.11 18.11 24.36
CA ASN A 422 18.07 19.11 24.18
C ASN A 422 16.92 18.98 25.20
N GLU A 423 16.71 17.81 25.80
CA GLU A 423 15.70 17.63 26.86
C GLU A 423 16.15 18.22 28.20
N LYS A 424 17.46 18.43 28.37
CA LYS A 424 18.05 19.04 29.56
C LYS A 424 18.08 20.57 29.49
N MET A 425 17.87 21.13 28.30
CA MET A 425 17.87 22.57 28.06
C MET A 425 16.59 23.22 28.60
N SER A 426 16.73 24.42 29.16
CA SER A 426 15.61 25.27 29.54
C SER A 426 14.84 25.75 28.28
N PRO A 427 13.55 26.13 28.42
CA PRO A 427 12.78 26.68 27.30
C PRO A 427 13.44 27.91 26.64
N ALA A 428 14.17 28.73 27.41
CA ALA A 428 14.89 29.89 26.92
C ALA A 428 16.10 29.50 26.06
N GLU A 429 16.87 28.50 26.48
CA GLU A 429 18.02 27.97 25.72
C GLU A 429 17.56 27.33 24.41
N LEU A 430 16.48 26.53 24.46
CA LEU A 430 15.87 25.97 23.25
C LEU A 430 15.43 27.08 22.30
N ARG A 431 14.75 28.13 22.80
CA ARG A 431 14.33 29.28 21.97
C ARG A 431 15.53 29.98 21.32
N SER A 432 16.64 30.15 22.05
CA SER A 432 17.86 30.72 21.50
C SER A 432 18.44 29.85 20.37
N LEU A 433 18.48 28.53 20.58
CA LEU A 433 18.93 27.56 19.56
C LEU A 433 18.09 27.66 18.28
N PHE A 434 16.76 27.73 18.43
CA PHE A 434 15.85 27.93 17.29
C PHE A 434 16.12 29.24 16.53
N GLN A 435 16.34 30.34 17.24
CA GLN A 435 16.67 31.62 16.61
C GLN A 435 17.98 31.53 15.82
N GLN A 436 18.97 30.77 16.32
CA GLN A 436 20.21 30.51 15.59
C GLN A 436 19.93 29.72 14.31
N PHE A 437 19.09 28.67 14.34
CA PHE A 437 18.72 27.95 13.12
C PHE A 437 18.01 28.82 12.10
N ILE A 438 17.05 29.64 12.53
CA ILE A 438 16.35 30.58 11.64
C ILE A 438 17.34 31.57 11.03
N ALA A 439 18.29 32.10 11.81
CA ALA A 439 19.33 32.98 11.29
C ALA A 439 20.23 32.27 10.26
N GLN A 440 20.58 31.00 10.48
CA GLN A 440 21.39 30.21 9.53
C GLN A 440 20.63 29.85 8.25
N ILE A 441 19.32 29.64 8.36
CA ILE A 441 18.40 29.43 7.22
C ILE A 441 18.31 30.71 6.38
N ALA A 442 18.12 31.86 7.04
CA ALA A 442 17.99 33.17 6.39
C ALA A 442 19.34 33.79 5.98
N ALA A 443 20.46 33.13 6.24
CA ALA A 443 21.79 33.63 5.92
C ALA A 443 21.94 33.85 4.41
N LYS A 444 22.58 34.96 4.04
CA LYS A 444 22.87 35.30 2.65
C LYS A 444 23.76 34.22 2.02
N ASP A 445 23.50 33.85 0.77
CA ASP A 445 24.27 32.88 -0.02
C ASP A 445 24.25 31.44 0.55
N ARG A 446 23.33 31.12 1.46
CA ARG A 446 23.12 29.76 1.97
C ARG A 446 22.55 28.86 0.86
N GLY A 447 23.16 27.69 0.68
CA GLY A 447 22.69 26.69 -0.27
C GLY A 447 21.33 26.10 0.11
N GLU A 448 20.52 25.81 -0.90
CA GLU A 448 19.18 25.23 -0.75
C GLU A 448 19.20 23.94 0.09
N HIS A 449 20.24 23.11 -0.06
CA HIS A 449 20.35 21.86 0.68
C HIS A 449 20.56 22.07 2.19
N ALA A 450 21.48 22.97 2.57
CA ALA A 450 21.70 23.31 3.97
C ALA A 450 20.47 23.99 4.58
N GLN A 451 19.77 24.86 3.83
CA GLN A 451 18.48 25.43 4.23
C GLN A 451 17.44 24.33 4.51
N GLY A 452 17.26 23.39 3.59
CA GLY A 452 16.30 22.28 3.75
C GLY A 452 16.62 21.43 4.98
N VAL A 453 17.88 21.05 5.19
CA VAL A 453 18.29 20.24 6.36
C VAL A 453 18.05 21.01 7.67
N LEU A 454 18.43 22.29 7.76
CA LEU A 454 18.16 23.13 8.92
C LEU A 454 16.66 23.30 9.19
N ALA A 455 15.87 23.51 8.14
CA ALA A 455 14.43 23.67 8.23
C ALA A 455 13.76 22.39 8.74
N ASN A 456 14.14 21.24 8.21
CA ASN A 456 13.64 19.94 8.67
C ASN A 456 14.02 19.69 10.14
N PHE A 457 15.25 20.02 10.54
CA PHE A 457 15.71 19.89 11.92
C PHE A 457 14.94 20.81 12.87
N ALA A 458 14.81 22.10 12.54
CA ALA A 458 14.02 23.05 13.31
C ALA A 458 12.54 22.62 13.41
N THR A 459 11.97 22.11 12.32
CA THR A 459 10.62 21.54 12.29
C THR A 459 10.50 20.36 13.24
N ALA A 460 11.50 19.47 13.31
CA ALA A 460 11.50 18.34 14.24
C ALA A 460 11.50 18.75 15.72
N HIS A 461 12.10 19.89 16.05
CA HIS A 461 12.04 20.45 17.39
C HIS A 461 10.67 21.08 17.69
N LEU A 462 10.14 21.91 16.77
CA LEU A 462 8.84 22.56 16.97
C LEU A 462 7.69 21.53 17.03
N TRP A 463 7.75 20.50 16.20
CA TRP A 463 6.74 19.44 16.19
C TRP A 463 6.76 18.62 17.47
N GLU A 464 7.95 18.29 17.98
CA GLU A 464 8.07 17.56 19.25
C GLU A 464 7.58 18.39 20.44
N ALA A 465 7.88 19.70 20.46
CA ALA A 465 7.34 20.62 21.46
C ALA A 465 5.80 20.64 21.43
N TYR A 466 5.21 20.83 20.23
CA TYR A 466 3.77 20.77 20.02
C TYR A 466 3.15 19.45 20.50
N ARG A 467 3.79 18.32 20.21
CA ARG A 467 3.34 16.99 20.64
C ARG A 467 3.36 16.85 22.17
N LYS A 468 4.42 17.31 22.85
CA LYS A 468 4.55 17.25 24.31
C LYS A 468 3.51 18.15 25.00
N GLU A 469 3.23 19.33 24.46
CA GLU A 469 2.22 20.27 25.00
C GLU A 469 0.80 19.70 24.93
N ILE A 470 0.41 19.10 23.80
CA ILE A 470 -0.90 18.43 23.65
C ILE A 470 -1.08 17.31 24.68
N LYS A 471 -0.03 16.53 24.94
CA LYS A 471 -0.07 15.44 25.93
C LYS A 471 -0.34 15.96 27.34
N LEU A 472 0.10 17.18 27.64
CA LEU A 472 -0.11 17.86 28.92
C LEU A 472 -1.45 18.62 28.99
N LEU A 473 -2.29 18.55 27.94
CA LEU A 473 -3.52 19.34 27.78
C LEU A 473 -3.26 20.86 27.83
N ASN A 474 -2.02 21.27 27.65
CA ASN A 474 -1.65 22.65 27.43
C ASN A 474 -1.92 22.94 25.95
N HIS A 475 -3.05 23.58 25.64
CA HIS A 475 -3.47 23.92 24.29
C HIS A 475 -2.64 25.07 23.67
N ASP A 476 -1.33 25.11 23.93
CA ASP A 476 -0.44 26.07 23.28
C ASP A 476 -0.22 25.62 21.83
N LEU A 477 -0.73 26.43 20.91
CA LEU A 477 -0.69 26.19 19.47
C LEU A 477 0.35 27.09 18.79
N GLU A 478 1.07 27.91 19.56
CA GLU A 478 2.06 28.86 19.04
C GLU A 478 3.18 28.11 18.31
N LYS A 479 3.71 27.02 18.91
CA LYS A 479 4.78 26.21 18.29
C LYS A 479 4.38 25.58 16.97
N PHE A 480 3.14 25.10 16.89
CA PHE A 480 2.59 24.54 15.66
C PHE A 480 2.42 25.60 14.57
N TYR A 481 1.99 26.81 14.95
CA TYR A 481 1.87 27.93 14.03
C TYR A 481 3.24 28.44 13.56
N GLU A 482 4.21 28.62 14.46
CA GLU A 482 5.60 28.99 14.13
C GLU A 482 6.22 27.99 13.16
N MET A 483 5.96 26.71 13.35
CA MET A 483 6.41 25.65 12.47
C MET A 483 5.82 25.76 11.06
N ILE A 484 4.51 26.00 10.95
CA ILE A 484 3.86 26.22 9.65
C ILE A 484 4.45 27.45 8.95
N LEU A 485 4.69 28.54 9.68
CA LEU A 485 5.30 29.76 9.12
C LEU A 485 6.71 29.50 8.59
N LEU A 486 7.55 28.78 9.36
CA LEU A 486 8.89 28.40 8.92
C LEU A 486 8.82 27.54 7.65
N LEU A 487 7.97 26.53 7.66
CA LEU A 487 7.82 25.63 6.52
C LEU A 487 7.27 26.34 5.28
N GLU A 488 6.31 27.27 5.43
CA GLU A 488 5.79 28.10 4.32
C GLU A 488 6.87 29.02 3.76
N PHE A 489 7.67 29.64 4.64
CA PHE A 489 8.83 30.44 4.23
C PHE A 489 9.80 29.60 3.39
N ILE A 490 10.12 28.38 3.82
CA ILE A 490 11.03 27.49 3.08
C ILE A 490 10.41 27.00 1.79
N ALA A 491 9.14 26.59 1.78
CA ALA A 491 8.46 26.17 0.55
C ALA A 491 8.39 27.29 -0.51
N SER A 492 8.39 28.56 -0.08
CA SER A 492 8.41 29.71 -0.98
C SER A 492 9.80 30.07 -1.52
N THR A 493 10.85 29.86 -0.70
CA THR A 493 12.23 30.25 -1.01
C THR A 493 13.03 29.11 -1.64
N ASN A 494 12.86 27.89 -1.14
CA ASN A 494 13.39 26.64 -1.67
C ASN A 494 12.25 25.79 -2.24
N GLN A 495 11.86 26.08 -3.47
CA GLN A 495 10.73 25.42 -4.12
C GLN A 495 10.99 23.94 -4.45
N THR A 496 12.23 23.44 -4.34
CA THR A 496 12.56 22.06 -4.70
C THR A 496 12.52 21.11 -3.52
N ASP A 497 12.53 21.60 -2.27
CA ASP A 497 12.57 20.75 -1.08
C ASP A 497 11.26 19.95 -0.88
N PRO A 498 11.29 18.61 -1.00
CA PRO A 498 10.09 17.79 -0.88
C PRO A 498 9.71 17.54 0.58
N LEU A 499 10.67 17.53 1.51
CA LEU A 499 10.45 17.18 2.91
C LEU A 499 9.64 18.26 3.64
N CYS A 500 9.98 19.53 3.43
CA CYS A 500 9.24 20.67 3.96
C CYS A 500 7.81 20.70 3.41
N LYS A 501 7.62 20.41 2.12
CA LYS A 501 6.28 20.33 1.52
C LYS A 501 5.46 19.15 2.07
N LEU A 502 6.08 18.00 2.31
CA LEU A 502 5.42 16.85 2.95
C LEU A 502 5.06 17.16 4.40
N SER A 503 5.94 17.82 5.15
CA SER A 503 5.65 18.29 6.52
C SER A 503 4.52 19.32 6.55
N LEU A 504 4.47 20.25 5.58
CA LEU A 504 3.33 21.16 5.42
C LEU A 504 2.04 20.42 5.09
N LEU A 505 2.10 19.45 4.18
CA LEU A 505 0.95 18.64 3.79
C LEU A 505 0.35 17.96 5.03
N ARG A 506 1.22 17.36 5.86
CA ARG A 506 0.84 16.75 7.14
C ARG A 506 0.25 17.77 8.10
N ALA A 507 0.87 18.93 8.28
CA ALA A 507 0.39 19.96 9.20
C ALA A 507 -1.00 20.48 8.77
N TYR A 508 -1.19 20.72 7.47
CA TYR A 508 -2.45 21.18 6.92
C TYR A 508 -3.55 20.12 6.93
N ALA A 509 -3.21 18.83 6.90
CA ALA A 509 -4.17 17.75 7.12
C ALA A 509 -4.82 17.84 8.52
N ASP A 510 -4.04 18.14 9.56
CA ASP A 510 -4.56 18.37 10.92
C ASP A 510 -5.47 19.60 11.01
N LEU A 511 -5.33 20.55 10.08
CA LEU A 511 -6.10 21.79 10.04
C LEU A 511 -7.28 21.75 9.05
N CYS A 512 -7.49 20.64 8.35
CA CYS A 512 -8.48 20.53 7.27
C CYS A 512 -8.31 21.62 6.17
N ALA A 513 -7.08 22.12 5.95
CA ALA A 513 -6.79 23.20 5.00
C ALA A 513 -6.66 22.69 3.55
N THR A 514 -7.77 22.13 3.03
CA THR A 514 -7.87 21.42 1.74
C THR A 514 -7.34 22.18 0.53
N GLY A 515 -7.48 23.52 0.50
CA GLY A 515 -6.95 24.36 -0.57
C GLY A 515 -5.41 24.33 -0.66
N ARG A 516 -4.72 24.45 0.50
CA ARG A 516 -3.25 24.35 0.55
C ARG A 516 -2.78 22.92 0.29
N ILE A 517 -3.48 21.92 0.84
CA ILE A 517 -3.21 20.49 0.57
C ILE A 517 -3.19 20.22 -0.93
N THR A 518 -4.22 20.64 -1.65
CA THR A 518 -4.34 20.43 -3.10
C THR A 518 -3.20 21.11 -3.87
N ALA A 519 -2.83 22.34 -3.48
CA ALA A 519 -1.72 23.07 -4.09
C ALA A 519 -0.36 22.37 -3.86
N LEU A 520 -0.13 21.87 -2.64
CA LEU A 520 1.10 21.14 -2.29
C LEU A 520 1.19 19.79 -3.00
N GLN A 521 0.10 19.01 -3.07
CA GLN A 521 0.07 17.75 -3.82
C GLN A 521 0.44 17.97 -5.29
N LYS A 522 -0.11 19.02 -5.91
CA LYS A 522 0.23 19.39 -7.30
C LYS A 522 1.69 19.82 -7.43
N SER A 523 2.22 20.55 -6.45
CA SER A 523 3.64 20.99 -6.45
C SER A 523 4.62 19.84 -6.24
N LEU A 524 4.23 18.82 -5.48
CA LEU A 524 5.01 17.60 -5.22
C LEU A 524 4.92 16.58 -6.36
N ASP A 525 3.98 16.76 -7.29
CA ASP A 525 3.74 15.86 -8.42
C ASP A 525 3.50 14.39 -8.03
N ILE A 526 2.78 14.17 -6.92
CA ILE A 526 2.49 12.82 -6.39
C ILE A 526 1.67 12.01 -7.41
N LYS A 527 2.26 10.92 -7.94
CA LYS A 527 1.68 10.12 -9.04
C LYS A 527 1.89 8.62 -8.86
N ALA A 528 1.08 7.84 -9.59
CA ALA A 528 1.20 6.38 -9.69
C ALA A 528 1.30 5.72 -8.30
N ILE A 529 2.33 4.90 -8.07
CA ILE A 529 2.53 4.17 -6.81
C ILE A 529 2.60 5.08 -5.58
N GLN A 530 3.01 6.34 -5.74
CA GLN A 530 3.06 7.30 -4.63
C GLN A 530 1.66 7.65 -4.11
N LEU A 531 0.61 7.48 -4.91
CA LEU A 531 -0.76 7.69 -4.46
C LEU A 531 -1.18 6.60 -3.44
N ASP A 532 -0.66 5.38 -3.54
CA ASP A 532 -0.84 4.32 -2.53
C ASP A 532 0.04 4.60 -1.31
N THR A 533 1.35 4.77 -1.51
CA THR A 533 2.30 4.87 -0.38
C THR A 533 2.15 6.17 0.43
N LEU A 534 1.87 7.31 -0.21
CA LEU A 534 1.69 8.62 0.44
C LEU A 534 0.23 9.06 0.56
N GLY A 535 -0.73 8.25 0.09
CA GLY A 535 -2.16 8.59 0.12
C GLY A 535 -2.67 8.92 1.53
N HIS A 536 -2.11 8.24 2.53
CA HIS A 536 -2.40 8.41 3.96
C HIS A 536 -2.14 9.81 4.51
N MET A 537 -1.36 10.64 3.80
CA MET A 537 -1.10 12.03 4.19
C MET A 537 -2.32 12.94 3.99
N THR A 538 -3.25 12.53 3.13
CA THR A 538 -4.39 13.37 2.73
C THR A 538 -5.72 12.65 2.79
N PHE A 539 -5.74 11.32 2.73
CA PHE A 539 -6.92 10.53 3.00
C PHE A 539 -7.11 10.42 4.53
N PRO A 540 -8.27 10.81 5.11
CA PRO A 540 -9.55 11.13 4.47
C PRO A 540 -9.91 12.63 4.52
N VAL A 541 -8.94 13.55 4.57
CA VAL A 541 -9.13 14.97 4.90
C VAL A 541 -10.25 15.66 4.10
N PHE A 542 -10.40 15.36 2.81
CA PHE A 542 -11.47 15.97 2.01
C PHE A 542 -12.86 15.51 2.47
N GLU A 543 -13.01 14.26 2.89
CA GLU A 543 -14.24 13.72 3.44
C GLU A 543 -14.53 14.32 4.81
N THR A 544 -13.55 14.32 5.73
CA THR A 544 -13.73 14.88 7.07
C THR A 544 -13.95 16.40 7.05
N SER A 545 -13.46 17.11 6.04
CA SER A 545 -13.67 18.56 5.88
C SER A 545 -14.95 18.95 5.13
N GLY A 546 -15.80 17.98 4.74
CA GLY A 546 -17.04 18.23 4.01
C GLY A 546 -16.85 18.60 2.53
N ARG A 547 -15.64 18.41 1.99
CA ARG A 547 -15.32 18.59 0.56
C ARG A 547 -15.57 17.30 -0.22
N PHE A 548 -16.81 16.79 -0.17
CA PHE A 548 -17.17 15.48 -0.72
C PHE A 548 -16.84 15.33 -2.21
N ASN A 549 -17.04 16.38 -3.02
CA ASN A 549 -16.66 16.35 -4.45
C ASN A 549 -15.15 16.09 -4.64
N LEU A 550 -14.30 16.72 -3.84
CA LEU A 550 -12.85 16.50 -3.90
C LEU A 550 -12.49 15.10 -3.39
N ALA A 551 -13.17 14.62 -2.34
CA ALA A 551 -12.97 13.26 -1.84
C ALA A 551 -13.33 12.20 -2.89
N ILE A 552 -14.45 12.37 -3.62
CA ILE A 552 -14.88 11.47 -4.69
C ILE A 552 -13.90 11.51 -5.87
N ILE A 553 -13.43 12.69 -6.27
CA ILE A 553 -12.41 12.82 -7.33
C ILE A 553 -11.14 12.11 -6.93
N GLN A 554 -10.62 12.37 -5.72
CA GLN A 554 -9.40 11.73 -5.23
C GLN A 554 -9.56 10.20 -5.17
N ASN A 555 -10.69 9.73 -4.63
CA ASN A 555 -10.93 8.30 -4.50
C ASN A 555 -11.07 7.61 -5.86
N THR A 556 -11.75 8.25 -6.82
CA THR A 556 -11.87 7.74 -8.18
C THR A 556 -10.50 7.66 -8.87
N GLN A 557 -9.65 8.69 -8.72
CA GLN A 557 -8.29 8.68 -9.26
C GLN A 557 -7.44 7.54 -8.67
N LEU A 558 -7.55 7.30 -7.37
CA LEU A 558 -6.89 6.18 -6.69
C LEU A 558 -7.40 4.84 -7.23
N CYS A 559 -8.72 4.63 -7.34
CA CYS A 559 -9.30 3.41 -7.90
C CYS A 559 -8.78 3.14 -9.33
N MET A 560 -8.81 4.16 -10.19
CA MET A 560 -8.29 4.06 -11.57
C MET A 560 -6.79 3.72 -11.60
N MET A 561 -6.00 4.28 -10.68
CA MET A 561 -4.58 3.95 -10.57
C MET A 561 -4.36 2.47 -10.24
N TYR A 562 -5.12 1.89 -9.30
CA TYR A 562 -5.01 0.47 -8.97
C TYR A 562 -5.43 -0.44 -10.13
N GLU A 563 -6.52 -0.11 -10.84
CA GLU A 563 -6.97 -0.85 -12.01
C GLU A 563 -5.93 -0.83 -13.13
N GLN A 564 -5.37 0.35 -13.40
CA GLN A 564 -4.32 0.53 -14.40
C GLN A 564 -3.03 -0.20 -13.99
N ALA A 565 -2.64 -0.11 -12.72
CA ALA A 565 -1.47 -0.81 -12.19
C ALA A 565 -1.63 -2.34 -12.30
N ASP A 566 -2.80 -2.90 -11.97
CA ASP A 566 -3.04 -4.34 -12.15
C ASP A 566 -2.89 -4.72 -13.63
N LYS A 567 -3.53 -3.98 -14.55
CA LYS A 567 -3.42 -4.23 -15.99
C LYS A 567 -1.96 -4.19 -16.48
N GLU A 568 -1.20 -3.17 -16.12
CA GLU A 568 0.21 -3.02 -16.50
C GLU A 568 1.08 -4.14 -15.93
N ILE A 569 0.88 -4.53 -14.67
CA ILE A 569 1.61 -5.63 -14.04
C ILE A 569 1.30 -6.95 -14.75
N GLN A 570 0.02 -7.23 -15.06
CA GLN A 570 -0.35 -8.45 -15.78
C GLN A 570 0.24 -8.50 -17.20
N ASP A 571 0.27 -7.37 -17.91
CA ASP A 571 0.91 -7.30 -19.23
C ASP A 571 2.43 -7.50 -19.13
N CYS A 572 3.07 -6.95 -18.09
CA CYS A 572 4.49 -7.20 -17.79
C CYS A 572 4.78 -8.68 -17.48
N ILE A 573 3.92 -9.35 -16.71
CA ILE A 573 4.03 -10.79 -16.43
C ILE A 573 3.93 -11.60 -17.73
N ALA A 574 2.94 -11.29 -18.58
CA ALA A 574 2.79 -11.96 -19.87
C ALA A 574 4.03 -11.77 -20.77
N GLN A 575 4.61 -10.56 -20.79
CA GLN A 575 5.83 -10.28 -21.53
C GLN A 575 7.06 -10.99 -20.94
N ALA A 576 7.14 -11.12 -19.61
CA ALA A 576 8.20 -11.85 -18.95
C ALA A 576 8.18 -13.34 -19.30
N TYR A 577 7.00 -13.97 -19.40
CA TYR A 577 6.88 -15.34 -19.91
C TYR A 577 7.38 -15.48 -21.36
N ARG A 578 6.98 -14.57 -22.26
CA ARG A 578 7.40 -14.59 -23.67
C ARG A 578 8.90 -14.38 -23.85
N ASN A 579 9.51 -13.55 -23.00
CA ASN A 579 10.93 -13.21 -23.07
C ASN A 579 11.81 -14.13 -22.19
N GLY A 580 11.24 -15.13 -21.52
CA GLY A 580 11.98 -16.03 -20.62
C GLY A 580 12.56 -15.35 -19.37
N LYS A 581 11.98 -14.24 -18.90
CA LYS A 581 12.45 -13.50 -17.71
C LYS A 581 11.73 -13.95 -16.44
N PHE A 582 11.95 -15.20 -16.06
CA PHE A 582 11.19 -15.86 -15.00
C PHE A 582 11.40 -15.27 -13.60
N SER A 583 12.60 -14.75 -13.29
CA SER A 583 12.86 -14.07 -12.01
C SER A 583 12.04 -12.80 -11.80
N ALA A 584 11.56 -12.17 -12.87
CA ALA A 584 10.68 -11.01 -12.78
C ALA A 584 9.24 -11.41 -12.44
N ILE A 585 8.77 -12.58 -12.90
CA ILE A 585 7.38 -13.04 -12.74
C ILE A 585 7.02 -13.17 -11.27
N ALA A 586 7.80 -13.91 -10.47
CA ALA A 586 7.52 -14.07 -9.05
C ALA A 586 7.44 -12.74 -8.29
N ARG A 587 8.36 -11.80 -8.61
CA ARG A 587 8.39 -10.47 -7.99
C ARG A 587 7.18 -9.61 -8.40
N MET A 588 6.83 -9.61 -9.68
CA MET A 588 5.67 -8.87 -10.21
C MET A 588 4.35 -9.44 -9.64
N THR A 589 4.23 -10.77 -9.52
CA THR A 589 3.09 -11.41 -8.86
C THR A 589 2.98 -10.98 -7.40
N ALA A 590 4.10 -10.92 -6.66
CA ALA A 590 4.10 -10.44 -5.28
C ALA A 590 3.66 -8.97 -5.16
N VAL A 591 4.10 -8.09 -6.07
CA VAL A 591 3.65 -6.69 -6.13
C VAL A 591 2.16 -6.60 -6.45
N SER A 592 1.66 -7.37 -7.44
CA SER A 592 0.22 -7.45 -7.75
C SER A 592 -0.60 -7.91 -6.54
N ASN A 593 -0.11 -8.89 -5.77
CA ASN A 593 -0.76 -9.32 -4.51
C ASN A 593 -0.84 -8.19 -3.49
N LYS A 594 0.29 -7.51 -3.26
CA LYS A 594 0.38 -6.42 -2.29
C LYS A 594 -0.54 -5.25 -2.65
N MET A 595 -0.58 -4.86 -3.93
CA MET A 595 -1.47 -3.81 -4.43
C MET A 595 -2.95 -4.21 -4.35
N LYS A 596 -3.27 -5.46 -4.71
CA LYS A 596 -4.64 -5.98 -4.62
C LYS A 596 -5.16 -5.96 -3.19
N ASN A 597 -4.31 -6.31 -2.23
CA ASN A 597 -4.63 -6.38 -0.81
C ASN A 597 -4.25 -5.10 -0.05
N SER A 598 -3.99 -3.97 -0.72
CA SER A 598 -3.70 -2.70 -0.05
C SER A 598 -4.91 -2.25 0.78
N ALA A 599 -4.70 -1.99 2.08
CA ALA A 599 -5.76 -1.42 2.92
C ALA A 599 -6.18 -0.02 2.44
N GLN A 600 -5.24 0.76 1.89
CA GLN A 600 -5.52 2.08 1.33
C GLN A 600 -6.43 1.97 0.09
N LYS A 601 -6.22 0.96 -0.76
CA LYS A 601 -7.12 0.64 -1.88
C LYS A 601 -8.53 0.36 -1.39
N THR A 602 -8.69 -0.60 -0.47
CA THR A 602 -9.99 -1.01 0.04
C THR A 602 -10.73 0.14 0.72
N ALA A 603 -10.03 0.93 1.55
CA ALA A 603 -10.60 2.10 2.22
C ALA A 603 -11.12 3.15 1.21
N CYS A 604 -10.36 3.37 0.14
CA CYS A 604 -10.71 4.27 -0.94
C CYS A 604 -11.93 3.80 -1.72
N GLU A 605 -12.00 2.52 -2.12
CA GLU A 605 -13.14 1.93 -2.82
C GLU A 605 -14.42 1.97 -1.99
N VAL A 606 -14.34 1.61 -0.70
CA VAL A 606 -15.48 1.70 0.23
C VAL A 606 -15.94 3.15 0.37
N MET A 607 -15.02 4.10 0.55
CA MET A 607 -15.36 5.51 0.67
C MET A 607 -15.96 6.07 -0.62
N ASN A 608 -15.46 5.66 -1.80
CA ASN A 608 -15.98 6.11 -3.08
C ASN A 608 -17.42 5.64 -3.30
N ARG A 609 -17.69 4.35 -3.03
CA ARG A 609 -19.05 3.78 -3.09
C ARG A 609 -20.00 4.54 -2.18
N TYR A 610 -19.59 4.75 -0.93
CA TYR A 610 -20.41 5.46 0.05
C TYR A 610 -20.72 6.89 -0.38
N LEU A 611 -19.70 7.72 -0.63
CA LEU A 611 -19.88 9.14 -0.95
C LEU A 611 -20.61 9.36 -2.27
N SER A 612 -20.31 8.55 -3.30
CA SER A 612 -20.99 8.65 -4.59
C SER A 612 -22.48 8.34 -4.46
N ALA A 613 -22.83 7.30 -3.69
CA ALA A 613 -24.22 6.94 -3.43
C ALA A 613 -24.98 8.04 -2.68
N ILE A 614 -24.37 8.68 -1.68
CA ILE A 614 -25.08 9.66 -0.83
C ILE A 614 -25.07 11.10 -1.37
N PHE A 615 -24.17 11.47 -2.28
CA PHE A 615 -24.02 12.86 -2.74
C PHE A 615 -24.06 13.08 -4.26
N VAL A 616 -23.87 12.04 -5.08
CA VAL A 616 -23.74 12.21 -6.54
C VAL A 616 -24.89 11.55 -7.30
N LEU A 617 -25.31 10.36 -6.88
CA LEU A 617 -26.33 9.59 -7.59
C LEU A 617 -27.74 10.04 -7.17
N ASP A 618 -28.61 10.26 -8.16
CA ASP A 618 -30.02 10.61 -7.93
C ASP A 618 -30.96 9.39 -8.12
N ASP A 619 -30.60 8.52 -9.07
CA ASP A 619 -31.35 7.33 -9.43
C ASP A 619 -31.22 6.23 -8.37
N LEU A 620 -32.37 5.71 -7.92
CA LEU A 620 -32.41 4.79 -6.78
C LEU A 620 -31.79 3.44 -7.12
N ASP A 621 -31.96 2.95 -8.34
CA ASP A 621 -31.40 1.66 -8.76
C ASP A 621 -29.86 1.75 -8.85
N GLN A 622 -29.33 2.84 -9.41
CA GLN A 622 -27.88 3.10 -9.41
C GLN A 622 -27.30 3.23 -8.00
N ILE A 623 -28.01 3.91 -7.10
CA ILE A 623 -27.63 4.01 -5.67
C ILE A 623 -27.54 2.61 -5.06
N ILE A 624 -28.55 1.76 -5.27
CA ILE A 624 -28.60 0.40 -4.71
C ILE A 624 -27.44 -0.44 -5.21
N VAL A 625 -27.18 -0.43 -6.53
CA VAL A 625 -26.07 -1.17 -7.15
C VAL A 625 -24.72 -0.68 -6.59
N THR A 626 -24.54 0.64 -6.47
CA THR A 626 -23.29 1.24 -5.98
C THR A 626 -23.04 0.90 -4.50
N LEU A 627 -24.07 0.97 -3.65
CA LEU A 627 -23.98 0.64 -2.23
C LEU A 627 -23.72 -0.84 -2.00
N TRP A 628 -24.33 -1.71 -2.82
CA TRP A 628 -24.10 -3.14 -2.76
C TRP A 628 -22.66 -3.48 -3.18
N GLY A 629 -22.20 -2.93 -4.29
CA GLY A 629 -20.89 -3.23 -4.88
C GLY A 629 -20.75 -4.70 -5.32
N ASP A 630 -19.52 -5.14 -5.56
CA ASP A 630 -19.21 -6.52 -5.99
C ASP A 630 -19.00 -7.51 -4.83
N ASP A 631 -19.14 -7.03 -3.60
CA ASP A 631 -18.90 -7.75 -2.34
C ASP A 631 -20.18 -8.50 -1.91
N ASP A 632 -20.21 -9.83 -2.10
CA ASP A 632 -21.36 -10.66 -1.75
C ASP A 632 -21.21 -11.22 -0.32
N PRO A 633 -22.12 -10.88 0.63
CA PRO A 633 -22.08 -11.38 2.01
C PRO A 633 -22.22 -12.91 2.14
N ILE A 634 -22.68 -13.61 1.10
CA ILE A 634 -22.85 -15.07 1.08
C ILE A 634 -21.95 -15.73 0.00
N GLY A 635 -21.10 -14.96 -0.68
CA GLY A 635 -20.36 -15.41 -1.87
C GLY A 635 -18.83 -15.39 -1.76
N GLU A 636 -18.18 -15.89 -2.80
CA GLU A 636 -16.70 -16.02 -2.92
C GLU A 636 -15.96 -14.67 -3.07
N LYS A 637 -16.67 -13.55 -3.24
CA LYS A 637 -16.09 -12.21 -3.51
C LYS A 637 -16.00 -11.32 -2.26
N ARG A 638 -16.18 -11.89 -1.07
CA ARG A 638 -16.16 -11.13 0.17
C ARG A 638 -14.80 -10.49 0.42
N ILE A 639 -14.77 -9.24 0.88
CA ILE A 639 -13.53 -8.62 1.36
C ILE A 639 -13.01 -9.42 2.56
N ASP A 640 -11.82 -9.99 2.42
CA ASP A 640 -11.09 -10.60 3.54
C ASP A 640 -10.24 -9.54 4.24
N TRP A 641 -10.81 -8.92 5.27
CA TRP A 641 -10.15 -7.88 6.07
C TRP A 641 -8.86 -8.36 6.73
N THR A 642 -8.68 -9.68 6.94
CA THR A 642 -7.50 -10.25 7.58
C THR A 642 -6.29 -10.35 6.64
N GLN A 643 -6.52 -10.35 5.33
CA GLN A 643 -5.48 -10.46 4.30
C GLN A 643 -4.96 -9.10 3.82
N LEU A 644 -5.56 -8.00 4.29
CA LEU A 644 -5.14 -6.65 3.92
C LEU A 644 -3.74 -6.34 4.45
N GLN A 645 -2.98 -5.57 3.66
CA GLN A 645 -1.61 -5.20 3.95
C GLN A 645 -1.48 -3.68 4.08
N ASP A 646 -0.60 -3.25 4.97
CA ASP A 646 -0.23 -1.84 5.08
C ASP A 646 0.83 -1.50 4.03
N THR A 647 0.46 -0.64 3.08
CA THR A 647 1.31 -0.17 1.98
C THR A 647 1.82 1.25 2.22
N ARG A 648 1.42 1.90 3.32
CA ARG A 648 1.76 3.29 3.62
C ARG A 648 3.24 3.45 3.94
N ASP A 649 3.88 4.47 3.36
CA ASP A 649 5.29 4.78 3.62
C ASP A 649 5.44 5.82 4.71
N PHE A 650 5.71 5.34 5.92
CA PHE A 650 5.95 6.18 7.11
C PHE A 650 7.39 6.70 7.20
N ASN A 651 8.29 6.29 6.29
CA ASN A 651 9.69 6.69 6.30
C ASN A 651 9.97 7.90 5.41
N ALA A 652 8.98 8.36 4.63
CA ALA A 652 9.08 9.54 3.78
C ALA A 652 9.43 10.83 4.56
N LEU A 653 9.07 10.89 5.85
CA LEU A 653 9.45 11.94 6.79
C LEU A 653 10.47 11.38 7.82
N PRO A 654 11.77 11.70 7.72
CA PRO A 654 12.83 11.09 8.51
C PRO A 654 12.97 11.72 9.93
N TYR A 655 11.91 11.66 10.74
CA TYR A 655 11.81 12.33 12.05
C TYR A 655 12.19 11.43 13.25
N THR A 656 13.19 10.56 13.11
CA THR A 656 13.61 9.65 14.19
C THR A 656 15.05 9.92 14.59
N GLU A 657 15.25 10.67 15.66
CA GLU A 657 16.60 10.91 16.22
C GLU A 657 16.76 10.35 17.63
N THR A 658 15.68 9.89 18.27
CA THR A 658 15.72 9.32 19.62
C THR A 658 15.14 7.90 19.66
N PRO A 659 15.65 7.01 20.54
CA PRO A 659 15.22 5.61 20.59
C PRO A 659 13.76 5.42 21.01
N GLU A 660 13.23 6.33 21.83
CA GLU A 660 11.82 6.34 22.22
C GLU A 660 10.88 6.46 21.02
N TYR A 661 11.36 7.10 19.95
CA TYR A 661 10.58 7.39 18.76
C TYR A 661 10.24 6.14 17.97
N ASP A 662 11.12 5.14 17.93
CA ASP A 662 10.88 3.89 17.21
C ASP A 662 9.69 3.13 17.81
N ASN A 663 9.64 3.04 19.14
CA ASN A 663 8.53 2.43 19.86
C ASN A 663 7.19 3.16 19.62
N LEU A 664 7.23 4.50 19.62
CA LEU A 664 6.07 5.35 19.34
C LEU A 664 5.59 5.19 17.89
N LEU A 665 6.53 5.11 16.95
CA LEU A 665 6.24 4.94 15.54
C LEU A 665 5.62 3.56 15.27
N ASP A 666 6.14 2.50 15.87
CA ASP A 666 5.61 1.15 15.71
C ASP A 666 4.22 0.99 16.34
N ASP A 667 4.00 1.60 17.51
CA ASP A 667 2.67 1.69 18.10
C ASP A 667 1.69 2.46 17.20
N MET A 668 2.11 3.60 16.67
CA MET A 668 1.30 4.39 15.73
C MET A 668 0.97 3.61 14.45
N LYS A 669 1.93 2.89 13.85
CA LYS A 669 1.72 2.06 12.66
C LYS A 669 0.61 1.03 12.92
N ARG A 670 0.74 0.27 14.01
CA ARG A 670 -0.24 -0.76 14.40
C ARG A 670 -1.63 -0.16 14.63
N ARG A 671 -1.75 0.87 15.46
CA ARG A 671 -3.04 1.48 15.82
C ARG A 671 -3.74 2.10 14.62
N THR A 672 -3.01 2.85 13.79
CA THR A 672 -3.60 3.54 12.63
C THR A 672 -3.89 2.60 11.46
N PHE A 673 -3.22 1.44 11.38
CA PHE A 673 -3.58 0.39 10.44
C PHE A 673 -4.89 -0.28 10.85
N LYS A 674 -5.00 -0.65 12.13
CA LYS A 674 -6.23 -1.21 12.71
C LYS A 674 -7.41 -0.25 12.55
N GLU A 675 -7.24 1.04 12.89
CA GLU A 675 -8.28 2.05 12.72
C GLU A 675 -8.73 2.20 11.26
N LEU A 676 -7.80 2.12 10.29
CA LEU A 676 -8.12 2.17 8.87
C LEU A 676 -8.96 0.98 8.42
N ILE A 677 -8.65 -0.23 8.91
CA ILE A 677 -9.45 -1.44 8.65
C ILE A 677 -10.82 -1.28 9.29
N ASP A 678 -10.88 -0.95 10.58
CA ASP A 678 -12.12 -0.92 11.36
C ASP A 678 -13.12 0.11 10.82
N ILE A 679 -12.66 1.32 10.44
CA ILE A 679 -13.54 2.33 9.82
C ILE A 679 -14.02 1.92 8.42
N SER A 680 -13.17 1.22 7.66
CA SER A 680 -13.50 0.76 6.30
C SER A 680 -14.50 -0.39 6.36
N GLU A 681 -14.34 -1.31 7.30
CA GLU A 681 -15.28 -2.41 7.53
C GLU A 681 -16.62 -1.89 8.05
N LEU A 682 -16.61 -0.94 8.99
CA LEU A 682 -17.83 -0.30 9.49
C LEU A 682 -18.63 0.32 8.34
N ARG A 683 -17.95 1.09 7.49
CA ARG A 683 -18.57 1.75 6.34
C ARG A 683 -19.01 0.75 5.27
N SER A 684 -18.24 -0.31 5.01
CA SER A 684 -18.62 -1.37 4.07
C SER A 684 -19.88 -2.10 4.52
N CYS A 685 -19.96 -2.51 5.80
CA CYS A 685 -21.15 -3.13 6.36
C CYS A 685 -22.37 -2.22 6.29
N MET A 686 -22.19 -0.92 6.58
CA MET A 686 -23.24 0.09 6.44
C MET A 686 -23.75 0.19 5.00
N CYS A 687 -22.86 0.32 4.01
CA CYS A 687 -23.22 0.36 2.59
C CYS A 687 -24.00 -0.90 2.16
N ARG A 688 -23.53 -2.09 2.54
CA ARG A 688 -24.20 -3.35 2.21
C ARG A 688 -25.58 -3.45 2.85
N ALA A 689 -25.73 -3.03 4.11
CA ALA A 689 -27.01 -2.98 4.78
C ALA A 689 -28.00 -2.04 4.07
N MET A 690 -27.55 -0.85 3.66
CA MET A 690 -28.37 0.09 2.87
C MET A 690 -28.76 -0.50 1.51
N GLY A 691 -27.80 -1.09 0.78
CA GLY A 691 -28.06 -1.74 -0.51
C GLY A 691 -29.05 -2.89 -0.38
N ALA A 692 -28.95 -3.69 0.69
CA ALA A 692 -29.86 -4.79 0.96
C ALA A 692 -31.33 -4.34 1.09
N VAL A 693 -31.59 -3.16 1.67
CA VAL A 693 -32.94 -2.59 1.76
C VAL A 693 -33.54 -2.42 0.36
N GLY A 694 -32.78 -1.84 -0.57
CA GLY A 694 -33.26 -1.64 -1.94
C GLY A 694 -33.39 -2.93 -2.74
N ARG A 695 -32.55 -3.93 -2.47
CA ARG A 695 -32.64 -5.25 -3.12
C ARG A 695 -33.95 -5.99 -2.86
N ILE A 696 -34.66 -5.70 -1.76
CA ILE A 696 -36.03 -6.20 -1.49
C ILE A 696 -37.04 -5.73 -2.57
N LEU A 697 -36.76 -4.58 -3.20
CA LEU A 697 -37.64 -3.97 -4.18
C LEU A 697 -37.47 -4.59 -5.57
N HIS A 698 -36.29 -5.13 -5.89
CA HIS A 698 -35.98 -5.69 -7.20
C HIS A 698 -36.84 -6.93 -7.54
N GLU A 699 -37.49 -6.90 -8.70
CA GLU A 699 -38.39 -7.96 -9.17
C GLU A 699 -37.67 -9.26 -9.54
N ASN A 700 -36.42 -9.16 -10.01
CA ASN A 700 -35.63 -10.29 -10.51
C ASN A 700 -34.86 -11.05 -9.41
N MET A 701 -35.04 -10.67 -8.14
CA MET A 701 -34.28 -11.24 -7.03
C MET A 701 -35.13 -12.24 -6.24
N ASP A 702 -34.56 -13.39 -5.86
CA ASP A 702 -35.24 -14.33 -4.97
C ASP A 702 -35.64 -13.62 -3.67
N PRO A 703 -36.96 -13.47 -3.41
CA PRO A 703 -37.43 -12.75 -2.24
C PRO A 703 -36.92 -13.36 -0.93
N ARG A 704 -36.70 -14.68 -0.84
CA ARG A 704 -36.18 -15.29 0.39
C ARG A 704 -34.73 -14.91 0.63
N LEU A 705 -33.91 -14.98 -0.42
CA LEU A 705 -32.51 -14.59 -0.37
C LEU A 705 -32.35 -13.11 0.01
N ALA A 706 -33.15 -12.21 -0.60
CA ALA A 706 -33.11 -10.78 -0.30
C ALA A 706 -33.39 -10.47 1.18
N ARG A 707 -34.36 -11.16 1.79
CA ARG A 707 -34.68 -11.02 3.22
C ARG A 707 -33.55 -11.51 4.13
N ILE A 708 -32.97 -12.66 3.81
CA ILE A 708 -31.83 -13.21 4.56
C ILE A 708 -30.66 -12.23 4.48
N GLN A 709 -30.34 -11.75 3.28
CA GLN A 709 -29.25 -10.79 3.07
C GLN A 709 -29.48 -9.48 3.82
N LEU A 710 -30.72 -8.96 3.86
CA LEU A 710 -31.06 -7.80 4.67
C LEU A 710 -30.79 -8.04 6.17
N LYS A 711 -31.30 -9.14 6.73
CA LYS A 711 -31.09 -9.47 8.16
C LYS A 711 -29.62 -9.67 8.50
N VAL A 712 -28.89 -10.39 7.65
CA VAL A 712 -27.45 -10.66 7.83
C VAL A 712 -26.64 -9.36 7.77
N THR A 713 -26.82 -8.54 6.75
CA THR A 713 -26.03 -7.31 6.56
C THR A 713 -26.31 -6.27 7.65
N VAL A 714 -27.56 -6.12 8.11
CA VAL A 714 -27.89 -5.25 9.25
C VAL A 714 -27.28 -5.79 10.55
N MET A 715 -27.30 -7.11 10.76
CA MET A 715 -26.67 -7.72 11.93
C MET A 715 -25.15 -7.54 11.92
N GLU A 716 -24.50 -7.66 10.77
CA GLU A 716 -23.06 -7.42 10.62
C GLU A 716 -22.71 -5.96 10.95
N PHE A 717 -23.48 -5.00 10.41
CA PHE A 717 -23.29 -3.58 10.74
C PHE A 717 -23.45 -3.31 12.23
N ARG A 718 -24.50 -3.88 12.87
CA ARG A 718 -24.70 -3.78 14.34
C ARG A 718 -23.49 -4.29 15.11
N LYS A 719 -23.07 -5.53 14.83
CA LYS A 719 -21.96 -6.18 15.55
C LYS A 719 -20.67 -5.39 15.40
N HIS A 720 -20.37 -4.92 14.20
CA HIS A 720 -19.14 -4.16 13.96
C HIS A 720 -19.19 -2.75 14.58
N LEU A 721 -20.37 -2.12 14.62
CA LEU A 721 -20.57 -0.86 15.33
C LEU A 721 -20.39 -1.02 16.85
N GLU A 722 -20.96 -2.08 17.44
CA GLU A 722 -20.78 -2.41 18.87
C GLU A 722 -19.32 -2.69 19.20
N TYR A 723 -18.63 -3.43 18.33
CA TYR A 723 -17.19 -3.67 18.43
C TYR A 723 -16.42 -2.34 18.40
N CYS A 724 -16.66 -1.48 17.40
CA CYS A 724 -15.97 -0.18 17.32
C CYS A 724 -16.29 0.73 18.51
N TYR A 725 -17.53 0.72 19.00
CA TYR A 725 -17.92 1.48 20.19
C TYR A 725 -17.18 1.01 21.46
N THR A 726 -16.91 -0.28 21.56
CA THR A 726 -16.18 -0.89 22.69
C THR A 726 -14.66 -0.66 22.58
N GLU A 727 -14.11 -0.80 21.38
CA GLU A 727 -12.68 -0.68 21.11
C GLU A 727 -12.19 0.79 21.16
N TYR A 728 -13.03 1.74 20.70
CA TYR A 728 -12.64 3.14 20.54
C TYR A 728 -13.32 4.04 21.58
N PRO A 729 -12.57 4.58 22.56
CA PRO A 729 -13.13 5.42 23.61
C PRO A 729 -13.67 6.74 23.03
N SER A 730 -14.57 7.42 23.77
CA SER A 730 -15.18 8.68 23.33
C SER A 730 -14.20 9.86 23.20
N ILE A 731 -13.09 9.82 23.94
CA ILE A 731 -11.99 10.77 23.85
C ILE A 731 -10.74 10.00 23.43
N LEU A 732 -10.42 10.06 22.14
CA LEU A 732 -9.18 9.55 21.59
C LEU A 732 -8.44 10.67 20.88
N ILE A 733 -7.25 11.01 21.37
CA ILE A 733 -6.39 12.01 20.73
C ILE A 733 -5.64 11.32 19.58
N PRO A 734 -5.81 11.77 18.31
CA PRO A 734 -5.07 11.22 17.19
C PRO A 734 -3.56 11.35 17.41
N SER A 735 -2.79 10.42 16.84
CA SER A 735 -1.34 10.53 16.90
C SER A 735 -0.85 11.83 16.26
N LYS A 736 0.00 12.54 16.99
CA LYS A 736 0.62 13.81 16.58
C LYS A 736 2.07 13.64 16.16
N LEU A 737 2.50 12.41 15.85
CA LEU A 737 3.80 12.24 15.20
C LEU A 737 3.73 12.87 13.79
N PRO A 738 4.81 13.52 13.32
CA PRO A 738 5.03 13.94 11.94
C PRO A 738 4.68 12.86 10.91
N GLN A 739 5.06 11.60 11.17
CA GLN A 739 4.81 10.47 10.27
C GLN A 739 3.37 9.95 10.35
N SER A 740 2.55 10.42 11.29
CA SER A 740 1.19 9.89 11.44
C SER A 740 0.33 10.17 10.21
N PRO A 741 -0.59 9.26 9.85
CA PRO A 741 -1.56 9.54 8.81
C PRO A 741 -2.50 10.67 9.22
N ALA A 742 -3.20 11.22 8.23
CA ALA A 742 -4.30 12.14 8.51
C ALA A 742 -5.34 11.42 9.39
N PRO A 743 -5.84 12.06 10.47
CA PRO A 743 -6.75 11.40 11.40
C PRO A 743 -8.05 10.93 10.73
N LEU A 744 -8.46 9.70 11.03
CA LEU A 744 -9.71 9.11 10.52
C LEU A 744 -10.94 9.54 11.32
N HIS A 745 -10.73 9.93 12.59
CA HIS A 745 -11.76 10.34 13.54
C HIS A 745 -12.83 9.24 13.78
N LEU A 746 -12.43 7.96 13.79
CA LEU A 746 -13.36 6.84 13.99
C LEU A 746 -14.04 6.91 15.36
N SER A 747 -13.25 7.08 16.43
CA SER A 747 -13.71 7.25 17.81
C SER A 747 -14.80 8.33 17.92
N GLN A 748 -14.55 9.51 17.34
CA GLN A 748 -15.51 10.61 17.35
C GLN A 748 -16.77 10.26 16.57
N TRP A 749 -16.63 9.57 15.42
CA TRP A 749 -17.77 9.19 14.59
C TRP A 749 -18.68 8.15 15.27
N VAL A 750 -18.14 7.08 15.85
CA VAL A 750 -18.95 6.04 16.51
C VAL A 750 -19.65 6.56 17.76
N ASN A 751 -19.00 7.46 18.51
CA ASN A 751 -19.56 8.09 19.71
C ASN A 751 -20.48 9.28 19.41
N SER A 752 -20.59 9.69 18.14
CA SER A 752 -21.41 10.83 17.74
C SER A 752 -22.93 10.57 17.83
N GLY A 753 -23.34 9.30 17.84
CA GLY A 753 -24.73 8.86 17.73
C GLY A 753 -25.27 8.81 16.28
N GLY A 754 -24.50 9.29 15.30
CA GLY A 754 -24.86 9.23 13.87
C GLY A 754 -24.98 7.80 13.34
N PRO A 755 -23.94 6.95 13.49
CA PRO A 755 -24.02 5.54 13.08
C PRO A 755 -25.16 4.77 13.76
N GLN A 756 -25.39 5.02 15.05
CA GLN A 756 -26.51 4.40 15.77
C GLN A 756 -27.86 4.82 15.18
N MET A 757 -28.02 6.10 14.82
CA MET A 757 -29.24 6.56 14.16
C MET A 757 -29.45 5.86 12.81
N ILE A 758 -28.40 5.65 12.01
CA ILE A 758 -28.50 4.89 10.76
C ILE A 758 -28.94 3.45 11.04
N LEU A 759 -28.39 2.83 12.09
CA LEU A 759 -28.76 1.49 12.54
C LEU A 759 -30.25 1.38 12.87
N ASP A 760 -30.80 2.33 13.64
CA ASP A 760 -32.22 2.37 14.03
C ASP A 760 -33.14 2.31 12.79
N TYR A 761 -32.77 3.02 11.71
CA TYR A 761 -33.52 3.03 10.44
C TYR A 761 -33.40 1.72 9.66
N LEU A 762 -32.22 1.11 9.67
CA LEU A 762 -31.99 -0.18 9.01
C LEU A 762 -32.73 -1.31 9.74
N GLU A 763 -32.79 -1.28 11.07
CA GLU A 763 -33.60 -2.20 11.87
C GLU A 763 -35.09 -2.04 11.60
N ALA A 764 -35.56 -0.79 11.49
CA ALA A 764 -36.93 -0.51 11.06
C ALA A 764 -37.23 -1.09 9.66
N ALA A 765 -36.26 -1.09 8.74
CA ALA A 765 -36.41 -1.75 7.44
C ALA A 765 -36.60 -3.27 7.57
N VAL A 766 -35.83 -3.93 8.44
CA VAL A 766 -35.99 -5.37 8.73
C VAL A 766 -37.38 -5.64 9.28
N GLU A 767 -37.83 -4.85 10.27
CA GLU A 767 -39.15 -5.03 10.88
C GLU A 767 -40.28 -4.78 9.86
N LEU A 768 -40.14 -3.78 8.99
CA LEU A 768 -41.12 -3.47 7.96
C LEU A 768 -41.27 -4.61 6.94
N VAL A 769 -40.16 -5.25 6.58
CA VAL A 769 -40.16 -6.43 5.70
C VAL A 769 -40.79 -7.64 6.40
N ASP A 770 -40.54 -7.83 7.70
CA ASP A 770 -41.21 -8.89 8.47
C ASP A 770 -42.72 -8.65 8.59
N ILE A 771 -43.16 -7.40 8.67
CA ILE A 771 -44.58 -7.01 8.63
C ILE A 771 -45.19 -7.33 7.26
N LEU A 772 -44.49 -6.99 6.17
CA LEU A 772 -44.88 -7.32 4.80
C LEU A 772 -45.11 -8.81 4.61
N ASP A 773 -44.27 -9.65 5.22
CA ASP A 773 -44.39 -11.11 5.13
C ASP A 773 -45.58 -11.67 5.90
N ARG A 774 -45.95 -11.03 7.02
CA ARG A 774 -47.09 -11.45 7.85
C ARG A 774 -48.43 -10.99 7.26
N GLY A 775 -48.43 -9.94 6.44
CA GLY A 775 -49.67 -9.34 5.91
C GLY A 775 -50.51 -8.62 6.98
N GLU A 776 -49.91 -8.30 8.12
CA GLU A 776 -50.53 -7.58 9.23
C GLU A 776 -50.24 -6.07 9.11
N HIS A 777 -51.14 -5.21 9.56
CA HIS A 777 -50.89 -3.76 9.67
C HIS A 777 -50.94 -3.31 11.13
N PRO A 778 -49.88 -3.57 11.92
CA PRO A 778 -49.83 -3.13 13.30
C PRO A 778 -49.68 -1.59 13.37
N GLU A 779 -50.43 -0.94 14.27
CA GLU A 779 -50.15 0.44 14.68
C GLU A 779 -48.89 0.47 15.54
N LYS A 780 -47.72 0.38 14.90
CA LYS A 780 -46.40 0.34 15.55
C LYS A 780 -45.53 1.49 15.04
N THR A 781 -45.03 2.31 15.95
CA THR A 781 -43.99 3.30 15.65
C THR A 781 -42.64 2.60 15.61
N LEU A 782 -42.02 2.51 14.42
CA LEU A 782 -40.72 1.83 14.23
C LEU A 782 -39.53 2.76 14.50
N ILE A 783 -39.71 4.07 14.31
CA ILE A 783 -38.66 5.09 14.45
C ILE A 783 -39.22 6.27 15.24
N GLY A 784 -38.36 6.90 16.06
CA GLY A 784 -38.70 8.08 16.86
C GLY A 784 -39.25 9.26 16.06
N SER A 785 -39.83 10.25 16.76
CA SER A 785 -40.45 11.41 16.11
C SER A 785 -39.42 12.30 15.37
N ARG A 786 -39.89 13.10 14.38
CA ARG A 786 -39.03 14.09 13.68
C ARG A 786 -38.29 15.02 14.66
N THR A 787 -38.93 15.36 15.78
CA THR A 787 -38.36 16.18 16.85
C THR A 787 -37.23 15.46 17.59
N GLU A 788 -37.38 14.17 17.88
CA GLU A 788 -36.33 13.35 18.49
C GLU A 788 -35.13 13.22 17.56
N MET A 789 -35.36 13.02 16.26
CA MET A 789 -34.29 12.99 15.26
C MET A 789 -33.55 14.33 15.18
N ALA A 790 -34.28 15.43 15.09
CA ALA A 790 -33.70 16.77 15.07
C ALA A 790 -32.87 17.04 16.34
N THR A 791 -33.33 16.56 17.49
CA THR A 791 -32.60 16.68 18.77
C THR A 791 -31.30 15.84 18.76
N LYS A 792 -31.34 14.61 18.24
CA LYS A 792 -30.13 13.76 18.06
C LYS A 792 -29.14 14.44 17.09
N LEU A 793 -29.63 15.04 16.01
CA LEU A 793 -28.83 15.77 15.00
C LEU A 793 -28.22 17.08 15.51
N ILE A 794 -28.94 17.83 16.34
CA ILE A 794 -28.39 19.04 16.96
C ILE A 794 -27.24 18.66 17.90
N LYS A 795 -27.38 17.58 18.69
CA LYS A 795 -26.30 17.07 19.55
C LYS A 795 -25.06 16.62 18.75
N LEU A 796 -25.26 16.11 17.54
CA LEU A 796 -24.18 15.72 16.62
C LEU A 796 -23.30 16.90 16.16
N ILE A 797 -23.89 18.10 16.06
CA ILE A 797 -23.22 19.30 15.54
C ILE A 797 -22.81 20.25 16.68
N ASP A 798 -23.37 20.09 17.89
CA ASP A 798 -23.14 21.01 19.00
C ASP A 798 -21.65 21.05 19.39
N VAL A 799 -21.10 22.26 19.40
CA VAL A 799 -19.71 22.53 19.76
C VAL A 799 -19.71 23.03 21.19
N GLN A 800 -19.21 22.20 22.10
CA GLN A 800 -19.06 22.56 23.51
C GLN A 800 -17.61 22.94 23.80
N PRO A 801 -17.36 23.98 24.63
CA PRO A 801 -18.33 24.89 25.22
C PRO A 801 -18.88 25.93 24.22
N LYS A 802 -20.13 26.36 24.40
CA LYS A 802 -20.68 27.52 23.70
C LYS A 802 -19.93 28.77 24.16
N ARG A 803 -19.26 29.44 23.21
CA ARG A 803 -18.47 30.65 23.49
C ARG A 803 -19.36 31.84 23.82
N THR A 804 -18.87 32.71 24.69
CA THR A 804 -19.50 34.00 24.96
C THR A 804 -19.15 35.01 23.88
N GLU A 805 -20.07 35.93 23.61
CA GLU A 805 -19.84 37.01 22.65
C GLU A 805 -18.66 37.88 23.11
N GLY A 806 -17.65 38.06 22.26
CA GLY A 806 -16.43 38.83 22.55
C GLY A 806 -15.22 38.01 23.03
N GLU A 807 -15.35 36.70 23.27
CA GLU A 807 -14.20 35.84 23.59
C GLU A 807 -13.28 35.68 22.35
N PRO A 808 -11.95 35.88 22.49
CA PRO A 808 -11.03 35.68 21.37
C PRO A 808 -11.06 34.22 20.91
N LEU A 809 -11.20 34.02 19.61
CA LEU A 809 -11.23 32.67 19.04
C LEU A 809 -9.83 32.06 19.16
N PRO A 810 -9.62 30.94 19.88
CA PRO A 810 -8.33 30.27 19.90
C PRO A 810 -7.91 29.86 18.48
N PRO A 811 -6.60 29.78 18.20
CA PRO A 811 -6.10 29.30 16.92
C PRO A 811 -6.74 27.97 16.52
N PHE A 812 -7.04 27.81 15.23
CA PHE A 812 -7.57 26.57 14.64
C PHE A 812 -8.88 26.03 15.25
N TRP A 813 -9.63 26.85 16.00
CA TRP A 813 -10.88 26.45 16.66
C TRP A 813 -11.93 25.80 15.74
N ILE A 814 -11.89 26.10 14.44
CA ILE A 814 -12.90 25.70 13.47
C ILE A 814 -12.76 24.25 13.00
N VAL A 815 -11.64 23.57 13.30
CA VAL A 815 -11.35 22.21 12.82
C VAL A 815 -12.38 21.19 13.32
N ASP A 816 -12.61 21.12 14.64
CA ASP A 816 -13.57 20.18 15.23
C ASP A 816 -15.02 20.44 14.75
N PRO A 817 -15.52 21.70 14.72
CA PRO A 817 -16.82 22.03 14.11
C PRO A 817 -16.95 21.57 12.65
N ILE A 818 -15.90 21.73 11.83
CA ILE A 818 -15.90 21.29 10.43
C ILE A 818 -16.10 19.76 10.35
N ILE A 819 -15.34 19.00 11.14
CA ILE A 819 -15.38 17.54 11.14
C ILE A 819 -16.76 17.03 11.59
N LYS A 820 -17.27 17.56 12.69
CA LYS A 820 -18.61 17.22 13.21
C LYS A 820 -19.71 17.54 12.20
N SER A 821 -19.63 18.71 11.56
CA SER A 821 -20.58 19.12 10.53
C SER A 821 -20.54 18.19 9.31
N SER A 822 -19.34 17.77 8.87
CA SER A 822 -19.20 16.79 7.79
C SER A 822 -19.85 15.46 8.15
N ARG A 823 -19.58 14.92 9.36
CA ARG A 823 -20.17 13.66 9.84
C ARG A 823 -21.70 13.74 9.94
N ALA A 824 -22.22 14.87 10.42
CA ALA A 824 -23.66 15.11 10.49
C ALA A 824 -24.32 15.14 9.11
N LEU A 825 -23.71 15.83 8.13
CA LEU A 825 -24.20 15.87 6.75
C LEU A 825 -24.22 14.48 6.10
N GLN A 826 -23.16 13.70 6.27
CA GLN A 826 -23.11 12.32 5.79
C GLN A 826 -24.20 11.44 6.42
N THR A 827 -24.44 11.61 7.72
CA THR A 827 -25.48 10.87 8.44
C THR A 827 -26.86 11.23 7.90
N LEU A 828 -27.13 12.53 7.70
CA LEU A 828 -28.38 13.02 7.13
C LEU A 828 -28.62 12.48 5.71
N ALA A 829 -27.62 12.57 4.84
CA ALA A 829 -27.71 12.07 3.48
C ALA A 829 -27.96 10.55 3.44
N THR A 830 -27.31 9.81 4.34
CA THR A 830 -27.52 8.36 4.50
C THR A 830 -28.95 8.04 4.93
N VAL A 831 -29.45 8.69 5.98
CA VAL A 831 -30.83 8.50 6.47
C VAL A 831 -31.84 8.88 5.40
N GLN A 832 -31.59 9.95 4.63
CA GLN A 832 -32.45 10.36 3.52
C GLN A 832 -32.57 9.25 2.46
N ILE A 833 -31.48 8.58 2.11
CA ILE A 833 -31.52 7.45 1.16
C ILE A 833 -32.28 6.26 1.75
N VAL A 834 -32.00 5.88 3.00
CA VAL A 834 -32.72 4.78 3.64
C VAL A 834 -34.22 5.07 3.72
N LEU A 835 -34.61 6.32 4.01
CA LEU A 835 -36.01 6.76 3.98
C LEU A 835 -36.66 6.62 2.60
N ARG A 836 -35.97 7.03 1.53
CA ARG A 836 -36.46 6.85 0.15
C ARG A 836 -36.68 5.36 -0.17
N LEU A 837 -35.80 4.48 0.29
CA LEU A 837 -35.94 3.03 0.11
C LEU A 837 -37.10 2.46 0.93
N LEU A 838 -37.23 2.88 2.19
CA LEU A 838 -38.34 2.50 3.07
C LEU A 838 -39.70 2.92 2.49
N GLU A 839 -39.80 4.13 1.94
CA GLU A 839 -41.02 4.63 1.29
C GLU A 839 -41.47 3.68 0.17
N GLN A 840 -40.55 3.20 -0.66
CA GLN A 840 -40.87 2.22 -1.70
C GLN A 840 -41.35 0.87 -1.14
N ILE A 841 -40.78 0.42 -0.02
CA ILE A 841 -41.26 -0.80 0.68
C ILE A 841 -42.68 -0.58 1.20
N VAL A 842 -42.97 0.58 1.80
CA VAL A 842 -44.32 0.94 2.28
C VAL A 842 -45.33 1.01 1.12
N ILE A 843 -44.94 1.57 -0.03
CA ILE A 843 -45.80 1.60 -1.22
C ILE A 843 -46.10 0.17 -1.71
N LYS A 844 -45.10 -0.71 -1.72
CA LYS A 844 -45.27 -2.13 -2.11
C LYS A 844 -46.18 -2.87 -1.12
N LEU A 845 -46.03 -2.61 0.18
CA LEU A 845 -46.92 -3.04 1.26
C LEU A 845 -48.38 -2.62 0.99
N ALA A 846 -48.62 -1.34 0.71
CA ALA A 846 -49.97 -0.81 0.49
C ALA A 846 -50.66 -1.39 -0.75
N LYS A 847 -49.89 -1.73 -1.81
CA LYS A 847 -50.40 -2.33 -3.04
C LYS A 847 -50.81 -3.80 -2.89
N ASN A 848 -50.26 -4.52 -1.91
CA ASN A 848 -50.56 -5.95 -1.67
C ASN A 848 -51.79 -6.17 -0.79
N VAL A 849 -52.52 -5.12 -0.41
CA VAL A 849 -53.77 -5.20 0.35
C VAL A 849 -54.94 -5.45 -0.60
N PRO A 850 -55.74 -6.52 -0.42
CA PRO A 850 -56.99 -6.67 -1.16
C PRO A 850 -57.94 -5.53 -0.77
N THR A 851 -58.29 -4.66 -1.71
CA THR A 851 -59.38 -3.70 -1.53
C THR A 851 -60.71 -4.44 -1.51
N ALA A 852 -61.05 -5.07 -0.39
CA ALA A 852 -62.40 -5.55 -0.14
C ALA A 852 -63.27 -4.33 0.22
N VAL A 853 -63.91 -3.74 -0.79
CA VAL A 853 -65.00 -2.79 -0.58
C VAL A 853 -66.16 -3.57 0.07
N PRO A 854 -66.68 -3.18 1.25
CA PRO A 854 -67.90 -3.78 1.76
C PRO A 854 -69.05 -3.34 0.85
N GLU A 855 -69.69 -4.28 0.16
CA GLU A 855 -70.95 -4.02 -0.52
C GLU A 855 -71.96 -3.47 0.49
N SER A 856 -72.40 -2.24 0.24
CA SER A 856 -73.51 -1.61 0.95
C SER A 856 -74.80 -2.39 0.68
N GLY A 857 -75.13 -3.32 1.57
CA GLY A 857 -76.39 -4.06 1.56
C GLY A 857 -77.58 -3.12 1.83
N LYS A 858 -78.28 -2.70 0.76
CA LYS A 858 -79.62 -2.12 0.86
C LYS A 858 -80.63 -3.18 1.31
N GLY A 859 -81.06 -3.08 2.56
CA GLY A 859 -82.46 -3.16 2.98
C GLY A 859 -83.17 -4.53 3.05
N LYS A 860 -83.62 -4.89 4.25
CA LYS A 860 -85.03 -5.24 4.55
C LYS A 860 -85.25 -5.18 6.07
N GLY A 861 -86.11 -4.26 6.50
CA GLY A 861 -86.32 -3.95 7.92
C GLY A 861 -87.29 -4.87 8.65
N LYS A 862 -87.32 -4.74 9.98
CA LYS A 862 -88.55 -4.72 10.79
C LYS A 862 -88.28 -4.31 12.25
N LYS A 863 -88.92 -3.19 12.62
CA LYS A 863 -89.51 -2.81 13.93
C LYS A 863 -88.95 -3.46 15.21
N ARG A 864 -88.61 -2.61 16.20
CA ARG A 864 -89.55 -2.24 17.28
C ARG A 864 -89.06 -1.04 18.10
N LYS A 865 -90.04 -0.44 18.76
CA LYS A 865 -90.18 0.89 19.35
C LYS A 865 -89.88 0.86 20.86
N ASN A 866 -89.57 2.05 21.36
CA ASN A 866 -89.71 2.57 22.74
C ASN A 866 -88.66 2.06 23.75
N SER A 867 -88.06 2.90 24.60
CA SER A 867 -88.43 4.25 25.08
C SER A 867 -87.19 5.07 25.37
#